data_AF-A0A2D5PJ43-F1
#
_entry.id   AF-A0A2D5PJ43-F1
#
_cell.length_a   1.000
_cell.length_b   1.000
_cell.length_c   1.000
_cell.angle_alpha   90.00
_cell.angle_beta   90.00
_cell.angle_gamma   90.00
#
_symmetry.space_group_name_H-M   'P 1'
#
loop_
_entity.id
_entity.type
_entity.pdbx_description
1 polymer ?
#
loop_
_entity_poly.entity_id
_entity_poly.type
_entity_poly.pdbx_seq_one_letter_code
_entity_poly.pdbx_strand_id
1 'polypeptide(L)'
;MSIKIMKLKIAGITAAAVSVLLAACSGNSSSTTEETVTPRYVNGYVGASHIHNALLQAVPISASGQPATELDDERVEVYVGEKASTTSRAYYRVGIDQDNVGYPLTMIVLSKEDDATTARCQLVEDCSPQWAYGEESPVAEGFERRASVSNAMDNMRINVNWITHLASAFAYTSYIDQDGSEGDNPTTPRSGVYTQATIARANLWLNKLFGVADIISSQPLEPYDLRNDHNVSAAQMSDAVYYGALVAGAQKLAKDAGVDEETWLSMLVDDFLTYKGQLYQKGGTGISLYEIYAAAYQVLNSNRNYLASLDYPLPSQIDQVLTRLSERMADQQDGELTDIAVSFAEVENWVDVIGNTRLFVEDLNERLLNWDASHPDTCASGSDDDDDSCVHSFVDPAYVAKTLAYYNNLNQVYRDIAPGLNAITKRLRDASLDFIQCLNDEPSCAADSAYDAQNQTYAVNDDNTFRLTAEGIGLDSSDEGEDGYYAFDIFLPAGVLTVPYRDNAGLMQQVSVEFATLMTEDELGDPVENKPYVRVVYDQQYDTVPLTAVADEVTGMVPSGYVEPVGFTFSWPYFEIPVDLDNDDVAEQTGEFYFEATLLGVRDALAIAGGGQSPYHYNLSETGLQVLALGADEGQLNENEGVVTLGDRAEFTLRAQATNAGNYYSDSVWPQADDYFRVRDGFDAGVTESGLFKYQVQYEEPVLYGSDNTGTQVYRVADYLEVEVVGYGINRIEIFADDDVGVAGVRNCSVVEEAGSRQTESCTQVSQTEEQLSAAELIDGNYLQLFSVPARGAYKPLFNTDGDGHVILPAEGTVETLDGELAAVFTLGLDNVDLRMAHELVECTGGGDCLGDVVDDFRRLPLALVDINLSRETKDEWEVAVTAGYDYEYIVGGIQLAGERAQSLYISYATGTTEVVDPDSEDIQTYGYEYGTLLVFRAGVTLLGSESGEGVTMSVFSDVDYAIDPDADDYACGVINRQELTVNTCEAVAYLTFRNALIGVIREERDGVYVVRFIDGRFLILGG
;
A
#
# COMPACT_ATOMS: atom_id res chain seq x y z
N MET A 1 12.68 -11.50 24.94
CA MET A 1 14.04 -12.04 24.63
C MET A 1 13.98 -13.33 23.79
N SER A 2 12.88 -14.09 23.82
CA SER A 2 12.68 -15.38 23.13
C SER A 2 12.78 -15.34 21.59
N ILE A 3 12.53 -14.16 20.98
CA ILE A 3 12.88 -13.87 19.57
C ILE A 3 14.30 -14.33 19.22
N LYS A 4 15.27 -14.27 20.16
CA LYS A 4 16.66 -14.70 19.91
C LYS A 4 16.84 -16.22 19.84
N ILE A 5 15.92 -17.02 20.40
CA ILE A 5 15.91 -18.48 20.33
C ILE A 5 15.15 -18.93 19.08
N MET A 6 14.00 -18.30 18.80
CA MET A 6 13.23 -18.58 17.59
C MET A 6 13.97 -18.13 16.33
N LYS A 7 14.62 -16.95 16.31
CA LYS A 7 15.53 -16.53 15.21
C LYS A 7 16.72 -17.50 15.04
N LEU A 8 17.37 -17.99 16.10
CA LEU A 8 18.49 -18.94 15.94
C LEU A 8 18.07 -20.32 15.43
N LYS A 9 16.80 -20.71 15.59
CA LYS A 9 16.27 -21.96 15.03
C LYS A 9 15.65 -21.74 13.66
N ILE A 10 14.66 -20.86 13.52
CA ILE A 10 13.99 -20.60 12.24
C ILE A 10 14.96 -20.05 11.20
N ALA A 11 15.78 -19.02 11.50
CA ALA A 11 16.83 -18.60 10.56
C ALA A 11 17.99 -19.62 10.45
N GLY A 12 18.01 -20.68 11.27
CA GLY A 12 18.84 -21.87 11.07
C GLY A 12 18.19 -22.95 10.19
N ILE A 13 16.99 -22.70 9.67
CA ILE A 13 16.24 -23.46 8.66
C ILE A 13 16.11 -22.59 7.41
N THR A 14 15.52 -21.39 7.50
CA THR A 14 15.44 -20.48 6.36
C THR A 14 16.82 -20.11 5.87
N ALA A 15 17.79 -19.65 6.67
CA ALA A 15 19.13 -19.40 6.10
C ALA A 15 19.90 -20.68 5.71
N ALA A 16 19.42 -21.89 6.04
CA ALA A 16 20.04 -23.14 5.58
C ALA A 16 19.41 -23.68 4.27
N ALA A 17 18.10 -23.52 4.10
CA ALA A 17 17.37 -23.81 2.88
C ALA A 17 17.60 -22.68 1.87
N VAL A 18 17.31 -21.42 2.23
CA VAL A 18 17.48 -20.24 1.39
C VAL A 18 18.95 -20.02 0.99
N SER A 19 19.96 -20.25 1.84
CA SER A 19 21.37 -20.14 1.36
C SER A 19 21.88 -21.35 0.56
N VAL A 20 21.07 -22.40 0.38
CA VAL A 20 21.37 -23.54 -0.51
C VAL A 20 20.50 -23.48 -1.77
N LEU A 21 19.32 -22.88 -1.67
CA LEU A 21 18.35 -22.69 -2.75
C LEU A 21 18.47 -21.31 -3.41
N LEU A 22 19.15 -20.29 -2.87
CA LEU A 22 19.43 -19.05 -3.64
C LEU A 22 20.35 -19.26 -4.87
N ALA A 23 20.82 -20.49 -5.11
CA ALA A 23 21.44 -20.92 -6.36
C ALA A 23 20.44 -21.53 -7.37
N ALA A 24 19.15 -21.59 -7.05
CA ALA A 24 18.05 -22.19 -7.80
C ALA A 24 16.69 -21.66 -7.25
N CYS A 25 16.06 -20.69 -7.94
CA CYS A 25 14.86 -19.89 -7.54
C CYS A 25 14.20 -19.17 -8.77
N SER A 26 12.85 -19.16 -9.04
CA SER A 26 11.95 -18.33 -9.97
C SER A 26 11.17 -18.87 -11.23
N GLY A 27 9.85 -18.73 -11.54
CA GLY A 27 8.61 -18.10 -11.01
C GLY A 27 7.51 -18.06 -12.15
N ASN A 28 6.23 -17.66 -12.00
CA ASN A 28 5.11 -18.00 -11.06
C ASN A 28 3.75 -17.29 -11.49
N SER A 29 2.51 -17.78 -11.18
CA SER A 29 1.22 -17.02 -11.44
C SER A 29 -0.10 -17.44 -10.72
N SER A 30 -1.08 -16.50 -10.58
CA SER A 30 -2.54 -16.71 -10.26
C SER A 30 -3.38 -15.40 -10.29
N SER A 31 -4.72 -15.42 -10.50
CA SER A 31 -5.59 -14.21 -10.45
C SER A 31 -7.09 -14.46 -10.10
N THR A 32 -7.80 -13.44 -9.58
CA THR A 32 -9.27 -13.42 -9.30
C THR A 32 -9.89 -12.00 -9.39
N THR A 33 -11.22 -11.89 -9.47
CA THR A 33 -12.01 -10.65 -9.71
C THR A 33 -13.16 -10.42 -8.71
N GLU A 34 -13.63 -9.17 -8.56
CA GLU A 34 -14.66 -8.74 -7.59
C GLU A 34 -16.08 -8.48 -8.17
N GLU A 35 -17.09 -8.40 -7.29
CA GLU A 35 -18.50 -8.14 -7.63
C GLU A 35 -19.03 -6.75 -7.18
N THR A 36 -20.06 -6.22 -7.86
CA THR A 36 -20.60 -4.87 -7.63
C THR A 36 -21.56 -4.74 -6.43
N VAL A 37 -21.32 -3.76 -5.56
CA VAL A 37 -22.10 -3.44 -4.34
C VAL A 37 -23.27 -2.46 -4.61
N THR A 38 -24.16 -2.23 -3.63
CA THR A 38 -25.29 -1.27 -3.73
C THR A 38 -25.08 0.02 -2.92
N PRO A 39 -25.34 1.21 -3.51
CA PRO A 39 -24.88 2.49 -2.96
C PRO A 39 -25.69 3.02 -1.77
N ARG A 40 -24.99 3.70 -0.84
CA ARG A 40 -25.50 4.33 0.38
C ARG A 40 -25.46 5.86 0.26
N TYR A 41 -26.25 6.57 1.08
CA TYR A 41 -26.41 8.02 0.93
C TYR A 41 -26.66 8.77 2.24
N VAL A 42 -26.15 10.00 2.35
CA VAL A 42 -26.59 10.99 3.35
C VAL A 42 -27.26 12.19 2.68
N ASN A 43 -28.02 12.98 3.44
CA ASN A 43 -28.77 14.15 2.95
C ASN A 43 -28.69 15.34 3.90
N GLY A 44 -29.00 16.53 3.42
CA GLY A 44 -28.86 17.73 4.24
C GLY A 44 -29.35 19.02 3.62
N TYR A 45 -29.19 20.11 4.37
CA TYR A 45 -29.42 21.48 3.93
C TYR A 45 -28.22 22.36 4.30
N VAL A 46 -27.92 23.37 3.48
CA VAL A 46 -26.81 24.30 3.68
C VAL A 46 -27.28 25.71 4.09
N GLY A 47 -26.58 26.32 5.04
CA GLY A 47 -26.98 27.55 5.70
C GLY A 47 -28.29 27.36 6.48
N ALA A 48 -29.17 28.36 6.46
CA ALA A 48 -30.53 28.22 7.03
C ALA A 48 -31.51 27.50 6.06
N SER A 49 -31.00 26.64 5.18
CA SER A 49 -31.62 26.28 3.89
C SER A 49 -31.65 27.43 2.86
N HIS A 50 -30.57 28.23 2.78
CA HIS A 50 -30.52 29.44 1.94
C HIS A 50 -29.31 29.55 0.98
N ILE A 51 -28.44 28.53 0.91
CA ILE A 51 -27.22 28.53 0.07
C ILE A 51 -27.34 27.49 -1.05
N HIS A 52 -27.29 27.95 -2.30
CA HIS A 52 -27.65 27.19 -3.50
C HIS A 52 -26.45 26.97 -4.43
N ASN A 53 -26.42 25.83 -5.12
CA ASN A 53 -25.35 25.43 -6.03
C ASN A 53 -23.94 25.47 -5.41
N ALA A 54 -23.84 25.23 -4.10
CA ALA A 54 -22.57 24.97 -3.44
C ALA A 54 -22.05 23.58 -3.80
N LEU A 55 -20.72 23.40 -3.84
CA LEU A 55 -20.09 22.09 -3.85
C LEU A 55 -20.16 21.50 -2.44
N LEU A 56 -20.37 20.18 -2.34
CA LEU A 56 -20.32 19.43 -1.08
C LEU A 56 -19.46 18.19 -1.29
N GLN A 57 -18.57 17.89 -0.34
CA GLN A 57 -17.83 16.64 -0.26
C GLN A 57 -18.19 15.90 1.03
N ALA A 58 -18.35 14.58 0.92
CA ALA A 58 -18.56 13.67 2.05
C ALA A 58 -17.22 13.01 2.43
N VAL A 59 -16.42 13.74 3.22
CA VAL A 59 -15.01 13.40 3.50
C VAL A 59 -14.93 12.47 4.72
N PRO A 60 -14.41 11.24 4.58
CA PRO A 60 -14.22 10.34 5.71
C PRO A 60 -13.10 10.83 6.62
N ILE A 61 -13.13 10.41 7.88
CA ILE A 61 -12.06 10.70 8.84
C ILE A 61 -11.09 9.51 8.87
N SER A 62 -9.80 9.79 8.64
CA SER A 62 -8.69 8.83 8.66
C SER A 62 -8.51 8.19 10.04
N ALA A 63 -7.68 7.15 10.13
CA ALA A 63 -7.34 6.54 11.41
C ALA A 63 -6.44 7.43 12.30
N SER A 64 -5.68 8.36 11.69
CA SER A 64 -5.00 9.47 12.38
C SER A 64 -5.96 10.61 12.78
N GLY A 65 -7.24 10.51 12.39
CA GLY A 65 -8.32 11.43 12.76
C GLY A 65 -8.32 12.75 11.96
N GLN A 66 -7.71 12.77 10.77
CA GLN A 66 -7.79 13.88 9.82
C GLN A 66 -8.91 13.66 8.80
N PRO A 67 -9.45 14.70 8.15
CA PRO A 67 -10.23 14.51 6.92
C PRO A 67 -9.33 13.87 5.86
N ALA A 68 -9.74 12.75 5.27
CA ALA A 68 -8.91 12.02 4.32
C ALA A 68 -8.65 12.83 3.03
N THR A 69 -7.42 12.73 2.53
CA THR A 69 -6.93 13.42 1.34
C THR A 69 -6.18 12.45 0.41
N GLU A 70 -6.13 12.82 -0.86
CA GLU A 70 -5.45 12.11 -1.96
C GLU A 70 -4.71 13.15 -2.81
N LEU A 71 -3.66 12.75 -3.53
CA LEU A 71 -3.04 13.59 -4.54
C LEU A 71 -3.78 13.39 -5.88
N ASP A 72 -4.15 14.47 -6.55
CA ASP A 72 -4.74 14.40 -7.89
C ASP A 72 -3.69 14.28 -9.01
N ASP A 73 -4.14 14.25 -10.28
CA ASP A 73 -3.30 14.14 -11.47
C ASP A 73 -2.27 15.31 -11.59
N GLU A 74 -2.52 16.44 -10.91
CA GLU A 74 -1.63 17.61 -10.86
C GLU A 74 -0.72 17.61 -9.61
N ARG A 75 -0.78 16.54 -8.79
CA ARG A 75 -0.14 16.37 -7.47
C ARG A 75 -0.60 17.37 -6.41
N VAL A 76 -1.83 17.89 -6.51
CA VAL A 76 -2.43 18.75 -5.48
C VAL A 76 -3.18 17.89 -4.46
N GLU A 77 -3.05 18.22 -3.17
CA GLU A 77 -3.81 17.55 -2.10
C GLU A 77 -5.29 17.93 -2.17
N VAL A 78 -6.16 16.93 -2.40
CA VAL A 78 -7.61 17.10 -2.50
C VAL A 78 -8.35 16.17 -1.54
N TYR A 79 -9.49 16.61 -1.00
CA TYR A 79 -10.28 15.77 -0.08
C TYR A 79 -10.90 14.57 -0.78
N VAL A 80 -10.60 13.37 -0.26
CA VAL A 80 -11.18 12.08 -0.66
C VAL A 80 -12.68 12.09 -0.41
N GLY A 81 -13.43 11.49 -1.34
CA GLY A 81 -14.81 11.08 -1.10
C GLY A 81 -15.86 11.73 -2.01
N GLU A 82 -17.08 11.23 -1.86
CA GLU A 82 -18.21 11.50 -2.74
C GLU A 82 -18.57 13.00 -2.83
N LYS A 83 -18.70 13.49 -4.07
CA LYS A 83 -18.90 14.91 -4.38
C LYS A 83 -20.33 15.15 -4.89
N ALA A 84 -21.00 16.16 -4.36
CA ALA A 84 -22.38 16.53 -4.71
C ALA A 84 -22.57 18.05 -4.85
N SER A 85 -23.78 18.49 -5.16
CA SER A 85 -24.11 19.92 -5.22
C SER A 85 -25.44 20.24 -4.57
N THR A 86 -25.54 21.40 -3.92
CA THR A 86 -26.80 21.84 -3.32
C THR A 86 -27.79 22.28 -4.40
N THR A 87 -29.03 21.82 -4.28
CA THR A 87 -30.12 22.19 -5.20
C THR A 87 -30.59 23.63 -4.99
N SER A 88 -31.49 24.13 -5.84
CA SER A 88 -32.21 25.41 -5.69
C SER A 88 -33.17 25.47 -4.48
N ARG A 89 -33.01 24.57 -3.50
CA ARG A 89 -33.65 24.58 -2.17
C ARG A 89 -32.62 24.44 -1.04
N ALA A 90 -31.34 24.67 -1.34
CA ALA A 90 -30.17 24.40 -0.49
C ALA A 90 -30.04 22.94 -0.01
N TYR A 91 -30.89 22.04 -0.49
CA TYR A 91 -30.91 20.61 -0.15
C TYR A 91 -29.88 19.84 -0.97
N TYR A 92 -29.18 18.90 -0.34
CA TYR A 92 -28.29 17.95 -1.01
C TYR A 92 -28.64 16.50 -0.68
N ARG A 93 -28.15 15.60 -1.55
CA ARG A 93 -27.95 14.18 -1.28
C ARG A 93 -26.62 13.79 -1.92
N VAL A 94 -25.79 13.08 -1.18
CA VAL A 94 -24.44 12.65 -1.58
C VAL A 94 -24.30 11.16 -1.28
N GLY A 95 -23.45 10.47 -2.05
CA GLY A 95 -23.07 9.10 -1.73
C GLY A 95 -22.30 9.02 -0.42
N ILE A 96 -22.25 7.85 0.19
CA ILE A 96 -21.16 7.42 1.07
C ILE A 96 -20.83 5.98 0.71
N ASP A 97 -19.59 5.57 0.92
CA ASP A 97 -19.21 4.17 0.81
C ASP A 97 -19.98 3.31 1.84
N GLN A 98 -20.14 2.01 1.55
CA GLN A 98 -20.62 1.05 2.54
C GLN A 98 -19.68 1.00 3.74
N ASP A 99 -18.37 1.05 3.50
CA ASP A 99 -17.36 0.94 4.56
C ASP A 99 -17.21 2.23 5.38
N ASN A 100 -17.90 3.31 4.97
CA ASN A 100 -18.05 4.54 5.75
C ASN A 100 -19.36 4.59 6.57
N VAL A 101 -20.23 3.56 6.49
CA VAL A 101 -21.43 3.46 7.33
C VAL A 101 -21.06 2.98 8.74
N GLY A 102 -21.36 3.81 9.74
CA GLY A 102 -20.98 3.59 11.15
C GLY A 102 -19.79 4.45 11.61
N TYR A 103 -19.12 5.15 10.70
CA TYR A 103 -17.83 5.81 10.92
C TYR A 103 -17.98 7.34 11.07
N PRO A 104 -16.96 8.02 11.63
CA PRO A 104 -16.92 9.49 11.65
C PRO A 104 -16.74 10.06 10.24
N LEU A 105 -17.50 11.10 9.92
CA LEU A 105 -17.61 11.67 8.57
C LEU A 105 -17.77 13.19 8.68
N THR A 106 -17.03 13.95 7.87
CA THR A 106 -17.15 15.41 7.81
C THR A 106 -17.72 15.85 6.47
N MET A 107 -18.87 16.53 6.51
CA MET A 107 -19.38 17.26 5.36
C MET A 107 -18.54 18.54 5.22
N ILE A 108 -17.89 18.74 4.07
CA ILE A 108 -17.26 20.02 3.71
C ILE A 108 -18.09 20.63 2.57
N VAL A 109 -18.45 21.91 2.70
CA VAL A 109 -19.13 22.69 1.66
C VAL A 109 -18.20 23.80 1.21
N LEU A 110 -18.03 23.93 -0.10
CA LEU A 110 -17.19 24.91 -0.77
C LEU A 110 -18.00 25.74 -1.78
N SER A 111 -17.53 26.95 -2.06
CA SER A 111 -17.94 27.70 -3.26
C SER A 111 -17.50 26.97 -4.52
N LYS A 112 -18.34 27.02 -5.56
CA LYS A 112 -17.93 26.75 -6.94
C LYS A 112 -17.29 27.99 -7.57
N GLU A 113 -16.49 27.75 -8.59
CA GLU A 113 -15.96 28.75 -9.52
C GLU A 113 -17.07 29.58 -10.21
N ASP A 114 -16.66 30.63 -10.94
CA ASP A 114 -17.53 31.51 -11.73
C ASP A 114 -18.73 32.11 -10.95
N ASP A 115 -18.52 32.48 -9.68
CA ASP A 115 -19.55 33.03 -8.77
C ASP A 115 -20.80 32.12 -8.63
N ALA A 116 -20.70 30.84 -9.00
CA ALA A 116 -21.86 30.00 -9.27
C ALA A 116 -22.62 29.54 -8.01
N THR A 117 -22.04 29.71 -6.81
CA THR A 117 -22.66 29.41 -5.51
C THR A 117 -23.29 30.68 -4.92
N THR A 118 -24.59 30.65 -4.63
CA THR A 118 -25.35 31.84 -4.17
C THR A 118 -25.97 31.69 -2.79
N ALA A 119 -25.97 32.78 -2.02
CA ALA A 119 -26.74 32.91 -0.78
C ALA A 119 -27.96 33.82 -0.98
N ARG A 120 -29.08 33.50 -0.34
CA ARG A 120 -30.29 34.34 -0.34
C ARG A 120 -30.34 35.29 0.87
N CYS A 121 -30.64 36.57 0.62
CA CYS A 121 -30.71 37.59 1.67
C CYS A 121 -31.94 37.41 2.57
N GLN A 122 -31.73 37.27 3.87
CA GLN A 122 -32.77 37.12 4.90
C GLN A 122 -33.19 38.45 5.56
N LEU A 123 -32.51 39.55 5.26
CA LEU A 123 -32.71 40.83 5.92
C LEU A 123 -33.70 41.71 5.17
N VAL A 124 -34.84 42.03 5.80
CA VAL A 124 -35.90 42.91 5.25
C VAL A 124 -35.43 44.36 5.01
N GLU A 125 -34.32 44.74 5.61
CA GLU A 125 -33.61 46.02 5.43
C GLU A 125 -32.39 45.89 4.49
N ASP A 126 -32.47 44.92 3.57
CA ASP A 126 -31.46 44.47 2.62
C ASP A 126 -30.18 43.94 3.27
N CYS A 127 -29.39 43.13 2.57
CA CYS A 127 -28.14 42.58 3.11
C CYS A 127 -26.96 43.48 2.79
N SER A 128 -26.92 44.01 1.57
CA SER A 128 -26.05 45.12 1.17
C SER A 128 -26.82 46.09 0.24
N PRO A 129 -26.28 47.28 -0.07
CA PRO A 129 -26.87 48.17 -1.08
C PRO A 129 -26.97 47.57 -2.50
N GLN A 130 -26.44 46.36 -2.72
CA GLN A 130 -26.48 45.63 -3.99
C GLN A 130 -27.14 44.24 -3.85
N TRP A 131 -27.58 43.84 -2.65
CA TRP A 131 -28.14 42.52 -2.36
C TRP A 131 -29.42 42.71 -1.54
N ALA A 132 -30.57 42.81 -2.23
CA ALA A 132 -31.85 43.17 -1.62
C ALA A 132 -32.55 41.97 -0.96
N TYR A 133 -33.52 42.25 -0.09
CA TYR A 133 -34.29 41.23 0.63
C TYR A 133 -34.87 40.14 -0.29
N GLY A 134 -34.47 38.89 -0.07
CA GLY A 134 -34.93 37.74 -0.85
C GLY A 134 -34.27 37.55 -2.22
N GLU A 135 -33.35 38.43 -2.62
CA GLU A 135 -32.50 38.22 -3.79
C GLU A 135 -31.31 37.31 -3.45
N GLU A 136 -30.71 36.73 -4.48
CA GLU A 136 -29.54 35.87 -4.38
C GLU A 136 -28.30 36.62 -4.87
N SER A 137 -27.22 36.51 -4.12
CA SER A 137 -25.89 37.05 -4.42
C SER A 137 -24.88 35.89 -4.39
N PRO A 138 -23.77 35.95 -5.16
CA PRO A 138 -22.63 35.08 -4.92
C PRO A 138 -22.19 35.12 -3.45
N VAL A 139 -21.66 34.00 -2.96
CA VAL A 139 -20.91 33.95 -1.69
C VAL A 139 -19.54 34.61 -1.86
N ALA A 140 -18.83 34.89 -0.75
CA ALA A 140 -17.48 35.44 -0.82
C ALA A 140 -16.45 34.39 -1.28
N GLU A 141 -15.31 34.87 -1.80
CA GLU A 141 -14.11 34.04 -2.00
C GLU A 141 -13.68 33.39 -0.67
N GLY A 142 -13.27 32.12 -0.71
CA GLY A 142 -12.93 31.36 0.49
C GLY A 142 -14.12 30.83 1.30
N PHE A 143 -15.34 30.84 0.76
CA PHE A 143 -16.52 30.29 1.44
C PHE A 143 -16.35 28.79 1.77
N GLU A 144 -16.25 28.49 3.06
CA GLU A 144 -16.23 27.11 3.58
C GLU A 144 -17.21 26.95 4.75
N ARG A 145 -17.93 25.82 4.79
CA ARG A 145 -18.64 25.35 5.99
C ARG A 145 -18.40 23.87 6.21
N ARG A 146 -18.19 23.45 7.46
CA ARG A 146 -17.99 22.06 7.86
C ARG A 146 -19.14 21.56 8.74
N ALA A 147 -19.40 20.26 8.74
CA ALA A 147 -20.24 19.61 9.75
C ALA A 147 -19.81 18.15 9.93
N SER A 148 -19.22 17.83 11.09
CA SER A 148 -18.79 16.48 11.44
C SER A 148 -19.87 15.70 12.17
N VAL A 149 -20.02 14.42 11.83
CA VAL A 149 -20.83 13.43 12.57
C VAL A 149 -19.94 12.31 13.08
N SER A 150 -20.27 11.78 14.27
CA SER A 150 -19.49 10.74 14.95
C SER A 150 -19.74 9.33 14.40
N ASN A 151 -20.90 9.13 13.76
CA ASN A 151 -21.33 7.87 13.17
C ASN A 151 -22.30 8.21 12.03
N ALA A 152 -21.90 7.96 10.78
CA ALA A 152 -22.72 8.20 9.60
C ALA A 152 -23.64 7.00 9.31
N MET A 153 -24.94 7.26 9.14
CA MET A 153 -25.94 6.23 8.82
C MET A 153 -26.61 6.47 7.46
N ASP A 154 -27.06 5.38 6.81
CA ASP A 154 -27.80 5.44 5.54
C ASP A 154 -29.10 6.26 5.70
N ASN A 155 -29.29 7.25 4.83
CA ASN A 155 -30.31 8.30 4.86
C ASN A 155 -30.28 9.24 6.09
N MET A 156 -29.18 9.28 6.86
CA MET A 156 -28.96 10.28 7.90
C MET A 156 -29.05 11.70 7.35
N ARG A 157 -29.60 12.61 8.17
CA ARG A 157 -29.62 14.05 7.88
C ARG A 157 -28.48 14.76 8.61
N ILE A 158 -27.69 15.51 7.87
CA ILE A 158 -26.57 16.33 8.34
C ILE A 158 -26.79 17.74 7.78
N ASN A 159 -26.89 18.77 8.61
CA ASN A 159 -27.08 20.16 8.14
C ASN A 159 -25.78 20.95 8.28
N VAL A 160 -25.36 21.66 7.24
CA VAL A 160 -24.05 22.35 7.18
C VAL A 160 -24.24 23.86 7.22
N ASN A 161 -23.84 24.50 8.32
CA ASN A 161 -23.99 25.94 8.54
C ASN A 161 -22.97 26.43 9.59
N TRP A 162 -22.99 27.72 9.95
CA TRP A 162 -21.98 28.28 10.86
C TRP A 162 -21.99 27.66 12.27
N ILE A 163 -23.14 27.17 12.78
CA ILE A 163 -23.20 26.50 14.09
C ILE A 163 -22.58 25.10 14.03
N THR A 164 -22.80 24.35 12.94
CA THR A 164 -22.16 23.04 12.76
C THR A 164 -20.70 23.14 12.34
N HIS A 165 -20.28 24.22 11.69
CA HIS A 165 -18.86 24.54 11.47
C HIS A 165 -18.17 24.91 12.78
N LEU A 166 -18.81 25.70 13.66
CA LEU A 166 -18.31 26.00 15.01
C LEU A 166 -18.18 24.74 15.88
N ALA A 167 -19.10 23.78 15.74
CA ALA A 167 -18.99 22.47 16.37
C ALA A 167 -17.87 21.60 15.78
N SER A 168 -17.68 21.62 14.44
CA SER A 168 -16.58 20.95 13.75
C SER A 168 -15.22 21.48 14.23
N ALA A 169 -15.04 22.80 14.22
CA ALA A 169 -13.82 23.47 14.69
C ALA A 169 -13.53 23.15 16.16
N PHE A 170 -14.55 23.09 17.02
CA PHE A 170 -14.37 22.74 18.43
C PHE A 170 -14.04 21.24 18.63
N ALA A 171 -14.65 20.34 17.85
CA ALA A 171 -14.30 18.91 17.85
C ALA A 171 -12.85 18.65 17.43
N TYR A 172 -12.30 19.53 16.60
CA TYR A 172 -10.90 19.57 16.16
C TYR A 172 -9.95 20.28 17.16
N THR A 173 -10.37 20.50 18.42
CA THR A 173 -9.51 21.09 19.47
C THR A 173 -9.51 20.32 20.77
N SER A 174 -8.33 20.22 21.39
CA SER A 174 -8.05 19.41 22.58
C SER A 174 -8.54 19.99 23.92
N TYR A 175 -9.47 20.94 23.93
CA TYR A 175 -10.20 21.37 25.14
C TYR A 175 -11.18 20.31 25.68
N ILE A 176 -10.99 19.06 25.25
CA ILE A 176 -11.87 17.91 25.45
C ILE A 176 -11.28 16.88 26.42
N ASP A 177 -10.01 16.96 26.80
CA ASP A 177 -9.47 16.22 27.97
C ASP A 177 -10.32 16.51 29.23
N GLN A 178 -10.52 15.51 30.08
CA GLN A 178 -11.47 15.60 31.21
C GLN A 178 -10.85 16.12 32.51
N ASP A 179 -9.56 15.86 32.77
CA ASP A 179 -8.95 16.16 34.08
C ASP A 179 -8.20 17.50 34.13
N GLY A 180 -7.90 18.11 32.98
CA GLY A 180 -7.39 19.47 32.89
C GLY A 180 -6.01 19.70 33.53
N SER A 181 -5.22 18.63 33.67
CA SER A 181 -3.93 18.66 34.36
C SER A 181 -2.83 17.86 33.65
N GLU A 182 -2.41 18.31 32.48
CA GLU A 182 -1.00 18.22 32.09
C GLU A 182 -0.59 19.38 31.17
N GLY A 183 0.63 19.90 31.34
CA GLY A 183 1.13 21.11 30.67
C GLY A 183 0.76 22.43 31.39
N ASP A 184 1.78 23.13 31.94
CA ASP A 184 1.64 24.38 32.70
C ASP A 184 1.20 25.62 31.87
N ASN A 185 0.71 25.46 30.64
CA ASN A 185 0.19 26.57 29.83
C ASN A 185 -1.20 26.26 29.22
N PRO A 186 -2.30 26.60 29.90
CA PRO A 186 -3.66 26.33 29.45
C PRO A 186 -4.15 27.34 28.37
N THR A 187 -3.26 27.84 27.51
CA THR A 187 -3.55 28.80 26.42
C THR A 187 -2.96 28.37 25.07
N THR A 188 -2.47 27.15 24.95
CA THR A 188 -1.90 26.58 23.72
C THR A 188 -2.71 25.36 23.30
N PRO A 189 -3.50 25.41 22.22
CA PRO A 189 -4.09 24.23 21.59
C PRO A 189 -2.98 23.27 21.14
N ARG A 190 -3.22 21.95 21.26
CA ARG A 190 -2.26 20.88 20.95
C ARG A 190 -2.98 19.63 20.46
N SER A 191 -2.56 19.06 19.33
CA SER A 191 -3.26 18.02 18.57
C SER A 191 -4.69 18.40 18.13
N GLY A 192 -4.83 18.75 16.84
CA GLY A 192 -6.13 18.92 16.18
C GLY A 192 -6.49 17.62 15.45
N VAL A 193 -7.47 16.88 16.00
CA VAL A 193 -7.81 15.52 15.57
C VAL A 193 -9.30 15.28 15.80
N TYR A 194 -10.00 14.80 14.79
CA TYR A 194 -11.39 14.37 14.90
C TYR A 194 -11.48 12.96 15.50
N THR A 195 -12.21 12.81 16.60
CA THR A 195 -12.65 11.48 17.07
C THR A 195 -14.17 11.45 17.14
N GLN A 196 -14.76 10.25 17.07
CA GLN A 196 -16.21 10.08 17.25
C GLN A 196 -16.69 10.75 18.56
N ALA A 197 -15.90 10.66 19.63
CA ALA A 197 -16.20 11.26 20.92
C ALA A 197 -16.04 12.79 20.94
N THR A 198 -15.01 13.36 20.30
CA THR A 198 -14.86 14.83 20.25
C THR A 198 -15.98 15.46 19.42
N ILE A 199 -16.34 14.85 18.30
CA ILE A 199 -17.46 15.26 17.44
C ILE A 199 -18.79 15.21 18.21
N ALA A 200 -19.11 14.08 18.83
CA ALA A 200 -20.37 13.92 19.56
C ALA A 200 -20.46 14.85 20.78
N ARG A 201 -19.35 15.06 21.51
CA ARG A 201 -19.26 16.03 22.61
C ARG A 201 -19.46 17.46 22.12
N ALA A 202 -18.80 17.88 21.05
CA ALA A 202 -18.93 19.23 20.49
C ALA A 202 -20.35 19.51 19.99
N ASN A 203 -20.95 18.57 19.26
CA ASN A 203 -22.34 18.69 18.81
C ASN A 203 -23.32 18.85 19.99
N LEU A 204 -23.15 18.05 21.07
CA LEU A 204 -23.95 18.18 22.30
C LEU A 204 -23.66 19.50 23.07
N TRP A 205 -22.44 20.02 22.99
CA TRP A 205 -22.03 21.29 23.60
C TRP A 205 -22.74 22.48 22.94
N LEU A 206 -22.73 22.53 21.60
CA LEU A 206 -23.41 23.59 20.84
C LEU A 206 -24.94 23.46 20.90
N ASN A 207 -25.49 22.23 21.00
CA ASN A 207 -26.91 22.00 21.34
C ASN A 207 -27.29 22.69 22.66
N LYS A 208 -26.49 22.52 23.72
CA LYS A 208 -26.70 23.17 25.02
C LYS A 208 -26.55 24.70 24.94
N LEU A 209 -25.50 25.20 24.29
CA LEU A 209 -25.16 26.63 24.20
C LEU A 209 -26.27 27.45 23.53
N PHE A 210 -26.67 27.05 22.31
CA PHE A 210 -27.71 27.74 21.54
C PHE A 210 -29.12 27.28 21.89
N GLY A 211 -29.28 26.21 22.69
CA GLY A 211 -30.57 25.66 23.06
C GLY A 211 -31.34 25.07 21.87
N VAL A 212 -30.63 24.43 20.95
CA VAL A 212 -31.16 23.68 19.80
C VAL A 212 -31.28 22.20 20.20
N ALA A 213 -32.28 21.49 19.66
CA ALA A 213 -32.52 20.08 20.04
C ALA A 213 -31.41 19.15 19.51
N ASP A 214 -31.06 19.29 18.23
CA ASP A 214 -29.91 18.67 17.59
C ASP A 214 -29.50 19.48 16.35
N ILE A 215 -28.34 20.13 16.38
CA ILE A 215 -27.81 20.95 15.28
C ILE A 215 -27.51 20.13 14.02
N ILE A 216 -27.25 18.82 14.14
CA ILE A 216 -26.91 17.95 13.02
C ILE A 216 -28.18 17.58 12.23
N SER A 217 -29.20 17.00 12.86
CA SER A 217 -30.39 16.51 12.13
C SER A 217 -31.57 17.49 12.06
N SER A 218 -31.68 18.47 12.97
CA SER A 218 -32.80 19.42 12.95
C SER A 218 -32.72 20.33 11.74
N GLN A 219 -33.72 20.31 10.86
CA GLN A 219 -33.73 21.15 9.67
C GLN A 219 -33.91 22.64 10.03
N PRO A 220 -32.99 23.55 9.66
CA PRO A 220 -33.21 24.98 9.79
C PRO A 220 -34.16 25.47 8.69
N LEU A 221 -35.11 26.35 9.05
CA LEU A 221 -36.05 26.97 8.10
C LEU A 221 -35.75 28.47 7.94
N GLU A 222 -35.32 28.88 6.75
CA GLU A 222 -34.97 30.28 6.48
C GLU A 222 -36.16 31.24 6.74
N PRO A 223 -35.93 32.40 7.40
CA PRO A 223 -36.97 33.38 7.67
C PRO A 223 -37.76 33.86 6.44
N TYR A 224 -37.14 33.86 5.27
CA TYR A 224 -37.77 34.21 3.99
C TYR A 224 -38.85 33.20 3.54
N ASP A 225 -38.67 31.90 3.81
CA ASP A 225 -39.56 30.83 3.33
C ASP A 225 -40.66 30.44 4.33
N LEU A 226 -40.80 31.18 5.42
CA LEU A 226 -41.95 31.13 6.35
C LEU A 226 -43.31 31.39 5.66
N ARG A 227 -43.28 31.89 4.43
CA ARG A 227 -44.44 32.12 3.53
C ARG A 227 -45.02 30.85 2.88
N ASN A 228 -44.26 29.76 2.88
CA ASN A 228 -44.64 28.49 2.24
C ASN A 228 -45.38 27.56 3.21
N ASP A 229 -46.04 26.53 2.66
CA ASP A 229 -46.68 25.47 3.43
C ASP A 229 -45.68 24.31 3.69
N HIS A 230 -45.56 23.90 4.95
CA HIS A 230 -44.49 23.02 5.44
C HIS A 230 -45.09 21.82 6.20
N ASN A 231 -44.95 20.62 5.62
CA ASN A 231 -45.58 19.39 6.13
C ASN A 231 -44.79 18.72 7.28
N VAL A 232 -44.65 19.42 8.40
CA VAL A 232 -43.95 18.95 9.62
C VAL A 232 -44.82 19.12 10.88
N SER A 233 -44.48 18.45 11.98
CA SER A 233 -45.24 18.59 13.23
C SER A 233 -45.06 19.96 13.88
N ALA A 234 -46.01 20.36 14.73
CA ALA A 234 -45.99 21.65 15.41
C ALA A 234 -44.76 21.89 16.31
N ALA A 235 -44.11 20.82 16.81
CA ALA A 235 -42.86 20.91 17.57
C ALA A 235 -41.67 21.12 16.62
N GLN A 236 -41.54 20.25 15.61
CA GLN A 236 -40.49 20.36 14.58
C GLN A 236 -40.50 21.72 13.87
N MET A 237 -41.69 22.29 13.59
CA MET A 237 -41.84 23.65 13.07
C MET A 237 -41.25 24.70 14.04
N SER A 238 -41.48 24.57 15.34
CA SER A 238 -40.98 25.53 16.34
C SER A 238 -39.46 25.51 16.43
N ASP A 239 -38.85 24.33 16.48
CA ASP A 239 -37.39 24.20 16.51
C ASP A 239 -36.73 24.52 15.15
N ALA A 240 -37.36 24.21 14.02
CA ALA A 240 -36.86 24.59 12.69
C ALA A 240 -36.84 26.10 12.47
N VAL A 241 -37.88 26.81 12.92
CA VAL A 241 -37.95 28.28 12.87
C VAL A 241 -37.00 28.92 13.88
N TYR A 242 -36.80 28.33 15.05
CA TYR A 242 -35.79 28.79 16.02
C TYR A 242 -34.36 28.63 15.47
N TYR A 243 -34.00 27.44 14.98
CA TYR A 243 -32.68 27.16 14.43
C TYR A 243 -32.41 27.97 13.15
N GLY A 244 -33.38 28.05 12.24
CA GLY A 244 -33.27 28.89 11.04
C GLY A 244 -33.13 30.38 11.33
N ALA A 245 -33.79 30.90 12.38
CA ALA A 245 -33.61 32.28 12.83
C ALA A 245 -32.22 32.52 13.47
N LEU A 246 -31.67 31.55 14.21
CA LEU A 246 -30.29 31.62 14.70
C LEU A 246 -29.28 31.64 13.55
N VAL A 247 -29.41 30.70 12.60
CA VAL A 247 -28.48 30.61 11.46
C VAL A 247 -28.55 31.88 10.60
N ALA A 248 -29.74 32.35 10.26
CA ALA A 248 -29.95 33.62 9.52
C ALA A 248 -29.56 34.89 10.30
N GLY A 249 -29.23 34.78 11.60
CA GLY A 249 -28.70 35.89 12.40
C GLY A 249 -27.31 36.34 11.95
N ALA A 250 -26.50 35.46 11.35
CA ALA A 250 -25.14 35.74 10.88
C ALA A 250 -25.08 36.92 9.91
N GLN A 251 -25.91 36.90 8.86
CA GLN A 251 -26.04 38.01 7.90
C GLN A 251 -26.28 39.38 8.57
N LYS A 252 -27.03 39.42 9.70
CA LYS A 252 -27.27 40.67 10.43
C LYS A 252 -26.06 41.12 11.25
N LEU A 253 -25.34 40.17 11.87
CA LEU A 253 -24.15 40.45 12.68
C LEU A 253 -22.96 40.88 11.81
N ALA A 254 -22.73 40.22 10.69
CA ALA A 254 -21.74 40.61 9.68
C ALA A 254 -22.02 42.05 9.17
N LYS A 255 -23.27 42.32 8.77
CA LYS A 255 -23.72 43.66 8.35
C LYS A 255 -23.56 44.73 9.43
N ASP A 256 -23.84 44.42 10.70
CA ASP A 256 -23.67 45.36 11.82
C ASP A 256 -22.19 45.60 12.16
N ALA A 257 -21.32 44.60 11.98
CA ALA A 257 -19.87 44.73 12.11
C ALA A 257 -19.22 45.44 10.91
N GLY A 258 -19.88 45.45 9.75
CA GLY A 258 -19.38 46.06 8.51
C GLY A 258 -18.45 45.16 7.69
N VAL A 259 -18.58 43.84 7.86
CA VAL A 259 -17.81 42.79 7.15
C VAL A 259 -18.76 41.82 6.45
N ASP A 260 -18.21 40.89 5.67
CA ASP A 260 -18.92 39.73 5.11
C ASP A 260 -19.14 38.62 6.16
N GLU A 261 -19.88 37.55 5.78
CA GLU A 261 -20.21 36.46 6.70
C GLU A 261 -19.01 35.53 7.04
N GLU A 262 -18.01 35.43 6.16
CA GLU A 262 -16.84 34.58 6.35
C GLU A 262 -15.88 35.21 7.35
N THR A 263 -15.55 36.49 7.15
CA THR A 263 -14.78 37.31 8.09
C THR A 263 -15.47 37.33 9.46
N TRP A 264 -16.80 37.47 9.50
CA TRP A 264 -17.55 37.42 10.77
C TRP A 264 -17.47 36.05 11.45
N LEU A 265 -17.56 34.94 10.69
CA LEU A 265 -17.47 33.60 11.25
C LEU A 265 -16.05 33.29 11.77
N SER A 266 -15.00 33.68 11.03
CA SER A 266 -13.61 33.56 11.50
C SER A 266 -13.42 34.25 12.86
N MET A 267 -13.90 35.49 13.02
CA MET A 267 -13.87 36.19 14.30
C MET A 267 -14.64 35.45 15.42
N LEU A 268 -15.78 34.84 15.10
CA LEU A 268 -16.56 34.05 16.06
C LEU A 268 -15.85 32.76 16.48
N VAL A 269 -15.17 32.07 15.54
CA VAL A 269 -14.39 30.87 15.83
C VAL A 269 -13.20 31.23 16.74
N ASP A 270 -12.47 32.31 16.42
CA ASP A 270 -11.34 32.79 17.23
C ASP A 270 -11.77 33.15 18.66
N ASP A 271 -12.87 33.90 18.84
CA ASP A 271 -13.45 34.19 20.16
C ASP A 271 -13.81 32.87 20.89
N PHE A 272 -14.56 31.98 20.24
CA PHE A 272 -15.09 30.76 20.84
C PHE A 272 -13.98 29.79 21.29
N LEU A 273 -12.94 29.60 20.47
CA LEU A 273 -11.80 28.76 20.80
C LEU A 273 -10.89 29.43 21.85
N THR A 274 -10.74 30.76 21.82
CA THR A 274 -10.05 31.54 22.87
C THR A 274 -10.72 31.38 24.23
N TYR A 275 -12.06 31.40 24.27
CA TYR A 275 -12.86 31.19 25.48
C TYR A 275 -13.25 29.72 25.73
N LYS A 276 -12.59 28.76 25.06
CA LYS A 276 -12.69 27.30 25.30
C LYS A 276 -14.10 26.73 25.16
N GLY A 277 -14.76 27.06 24.06
CA GLY A 277 -16.14 26.63 23.80
C GLY A 277 -17.19 27.43 24.57
N GLN A 278 -16.83 28.60 25.12
CA GLN A 278 -17.78 29.54 25.71
C GLN A 278 -17.89 30.80 24.85
N LEU A 279 -18.96 31.56 25.06
CA LEU A 279 -19.09 32.94 24.58
C LEU A 279 -19.37 33.85 25.77
N TYR A 280 -19.18 35.16 25.63
CA TYR A 280 -19.80 36.08 26.60
C TYR A 280 -21.32 35.93 26.54
N GLN A 281 -21.98 35.79 27.69
CA GLN A 281 -23.44 35.82 27.77
C GLN A 281 -23.96 37.14 27.18
N LYS A 282 -23.32 38.25 27.57
CA LYS A 282 -23.63 39.61 27.10
C LYS A 282 -22.45 40.55 27.31
N GLY A 283 -22.18 41.41 26.32
CA GLY A 283 -21.05 42.35 26.39
C GLY A 283 -19.70 41.62 26.42
N GLY A 284 -18.71 42.17 27.12
CA GLY A 284 -17.37 41.59 27.20
C GLY A 284 -16.45 42.05 26.07
N THR A 285 -15.59 41.14 25.59
CA THR A 285 -14.68 41.34 24.46
C THR A 285 -14.91 40.24 23.45
N GLY A 286 -15.29 40.60 22.22
CA GLY A 286 -15.74 39.63 21.21
C GLY A 286 -17.25 39.57 21.06
N ILE A 287 -17.74 38.57 20.33
CA ILE A 287 -19.17 38.39 20.03
C ILE A 287 -19.89 37.72 21.21
N SER A 288 -21.02 38.30 21.65
CA SER A 288 -21.81 37.76 22.77
C SER A 288 -23.08 37.00 22.34
N LEU A 289 -23.47 36.02 23.15
CA LEU A 289 -24.66 35.19 22.95
C LEU A 289 -25.96 36.03 22.95
N TYR A 290 -26.00 37.12 23.72
CA TYR A 290 -27.05 38.14 23.67
C TYR A 290 -27.20 38.78 22.28
N GLU A 291 -26.10 39.08 21.59
CA GLU A 291 -26.12 39.67 20.26
C GLU A 291 -26.61 38.67 19.22
N ILE A 292 -26.20 37.40 19.32
CA ILE A 292 -26.72 36.30 18.48
C ILE A 292 -28.23 36.14 18.65
N TYR A 293 -28.75 36.09 19.88
CA TYR A 293 -30.19 36.01 20.12
C TYR A 293 -30.94 37.30 19.70
N ALA A 294 -30.32 38.48 19.82
CA ALA A 294 -30.90 39.74 19.39
C ALA A 294 -30.97 39.86 17.86
N ALA A 295 -29.95 39.40 17.13
CA ALA A 295 -29.96 39.31 15.68
C ALA A 295 -31.05 38.34 15.21
N ALA A 296 -31.08 37.11 15.73
CA ALA A 296 -32.10 36.11 15.41
C ALA A 296 -33.53 36.62 15.65
N TYR A 297 -33.77 37.30 16.78
CA TYR A 297 -35.06 37.93 17.08
C TYR A 297 -35.40 39.05 16.08
N GLN A 298 -34.44 39.92 15.75
CA GLN A 298 -34.65 41.02 14.79
C GLN A 298 -34.97 40.51 13.39
N VAL A 299 -34.23 39.52 12.88
CA VAL A 299 -34.45 38.92 11.56
C VAL A 299 -35.83 38.24 11.52
N LEU A 300 -36.13 37.36 12.46
CA LEU A 300 -37.41 36.63 12.50
C LEU A 300 -38.63 37.58 12.65
N ASN A 301 -38.56 38.56 13.54
CA ASN A 301 -39.64 39.53 13.73
C ASN A 301 -39.83 40.41 12.49
N SER A 302 -38.75 40.85 11.84
CA SER A 302 -38.82 41.65 10.62
C SER A 302 -39.46 40.86 9.47
N ASN A 303 -39.01 39.62 9.24
CA ASN A 303 -39.58 38.71 8.24
C ASN A 303 -41.07 38.46 8.51
N ARG A 304 -41.45 38.09 9.75
CA ARG A 304 -42.85 37.92 10.18
C ARG A 304 -43.71 39.14 9.84
N ASN A 305 -43.27 40.34 10.20
CA ASN A 305 -44.05 41.56 9.99
C ASN A 305 -44.14 41.95 8.50
N TYR A 306 -43.08 41.73 7.72
CA TYR A 306 -43.07 41.95 6.28
C TYR A 306 -44.00 40.98 5.55
N LEU A 307 -43.84 39.67 5.77
CA LEU A 307 -44.66 38.63 5.13
C LEU A 307 -46.14 38.74 5.52
N ALA A 308 -46.44 39.08 6.78
CA ALA A 308 -47.80 39.39 7.23
C ALA A 308 -48.40 40.63 6.56
N SER A 309 -47.57 41.62 6.17
CA SER A 309 -48.04 42.80 5.43
C SER A 309 -48.37 42.52 3.95
N LEU A 310 -47.99 41.33 3.46
CA LEU A 310 -48.27 40.82 2.12
C LEU A 310 -49.36 39.72 2.11
N ASP A 311 -50.11 39.56 3.22
CA ASP A 311 -51.17 38.56 3.41
C ASP A 311 -50.71 37.08 3.23
N TYR A 312 -49.42 36.77 3.40
CA TYR A 312 -48.94 35.37 3.37
C TYR A 312 -49.44 34.57 4.59
N PRO A 313 -49.74 33.26 4.43
CA PRO A 313 -50.00 32.38 5.57
C PRO A 313 -48.70 32.15 6.34
N LEU A 314 -48.71 32.35 7.66
CA LEU A 314 -47.54 32.20 8.52
C LEU A 314 -47.75 31.14 9.61
N PRO A 315 -46.73 30.32 9.93
CA PRO A 315 -46.76 29.38 11.06
C PRO A 315 -47.09 30.07 12.40
N SER A 316 -48.03 29.49 13.15
CA SER A 316 -48.44 30.01 14.47
C SER A 316 -47.36 29.85 15.56
N GLN A 317 -46.33 29.06 15.27
CA GLN A 317 -45.16 28.83 16.10
C GLN A 317 -44.23 30.05 16.19
N ILE A 318 -44.24 30.98 15.21
CA ILE A 318 -43.31 32.12 15.19
C ILE A 318 -43.40 32.96 16.47
N ASP A 319 -44.60 33.17 17.01
CA ASP A 319 -44.78 33.94 18.26
C ASP A 319 -44.26 33.19 19.50
N GLN A 320 -44.20 31.86 19.46
CA GLN A 320 -43.56 31.05 20.51
C GLN A 320 -42.03 31.15 20.39
N VAL A 321 -41.49 31.13 19.17
CA VAL A 321 -40.05 31.28 18.91
C VAL A 321 -39.55 32.67 19.28
N LEU A 322 -40.29 33.73 18.95
CA LEU A 322 -39.99 35.10 19.37
C LEU A 322 -40.05 35.26 20.90
N THR A 323 -40.96 34.55 21.57
CA THR A 323 -41.01 34.52 23.05
C THR A 323 -39.77 33.82 23.61
N ARG A 324 -39.43 32.62 23.12
CA ARG A 324 -38.22 31.85 23.49
C ARG A 324 -36.93 32.67 23.32
N LEU A 325 -36.78 33.39 22.21
CA LEU A 325 -35.63 34.27 21.97
C LEU A 325 -35.61 35.48 22.94
N SER A 326 -36.77 36.05 23.27
CA SER A 326 -36.88 37.15 24.23
C SER A 326 -36.57 36.73 25.66
N GLU A 327 -36.96 35.51 26.05
CA GLU A 327 -36.61 34.88 27.33
C GLU A 327 -35.09 34.61 27.38
N ARG A 328 -34.54 33.95 26.36
CA ARG A 328 -33.08 33.70 26.23
C ARG A 328 -32.25 34.99 26.31
N MET A 329 -32.71 36.10 25.71
CA MET A 329 -32.07 37.42 25.82
C MET A 329 -32.15 38.05 27.22
N ALA A 330 -33.20 37.74 28.00
CA ALA A 330 -33.41 38.27 29.34
C ALA A 330 -32.56 37.54 30.40
N ASP A 331 -32.23 36.27 30.15
CA ASP A 331 -31.42 35.44 31.04
C ASP A 331 -29.90 35.73 30.99
N GLN A 332 -29.41 36.49 30.00
CA GLN A 332 -27.97 36.75 29.81
C GLN A 332 -27.39 37.78 30.80
N GLN A 333 -26.29 37.42 31.47
CA GLN A 333 -25.57 38.30 32.41
C GLN A 333 -24.43 39.09 31.74
N ASP A 334 -24.22 40.33 32.18
CA ASP A 334 -23.32 41.30 31.55
C ASP A 334 -21.87 41.13 32.01
N GLY A 335 -20.97 40.83 31.07
CA GLY A 335 -19.54 40.59 31.33
C GLY A 335 -19.17 39.20 31.85
N GLU A 336 -20.12 38.27 31.93
CA GLU A 336 -19.86 36.86 32.26
C GLU A 336 -19.76 35.99 31.00
N LEU A 337 -18.87 34.99 31.02
CA LEU A 337 -18.87 33.91 30.02
C LEU A 337 -20.03 32.94 30.29
N THR A 338 -20.40 32.14 29.30
CA THR A 338 -21.25 30.97 29.49
C THR A 338 -20.54 29.89 30.32
N ASP A 339 -21.32 29.06 30.99
CA ASP A 339 -20.86 27.92 31.80
C ASP A 339 -21.46 26.62 31.22
N ILE A 340 -21.18 26.35 29.95
CA ILE A 340 -21.59 25.12 29.29
C ILE A 340 -20.55 24.05 29.57
N ALA A 341 -20.99 22.89 30.06
CA ALA A 341 -20.16 21.70 30.18
C ALA A 341 -20.88 20.48 29.59
N VAL A 342 -20.11 19.60 28.95
CA VAL A 342 -20.49 18.24 28.57
C VAL A 342 -19.38 17.32 29.03
N SER A 343 -19.73 16.35 29.88
CA SER A 343 -18.83 15.28 30.33
C SER A 343 -18.87 14.09 29.36
N PHE A 344 -17.81 13.28 29.31
CA PHE A 344 -17.82 12.05 28.48
C PHE A 344 -18.94 11.07 28.88
N ALA A 345 -19.40 11.10 30.14
CA ALA A 345 -20.55 10.31 30.61
C ALA A 345 -21.92 10.77 30.07
N GLU A 346 -21.99 11.93 29.40
CA GLU A 346 -23.18 12.40 28.67
C GLU A 346 -23.12 12.08 27.17
N VAL A 347 -22.02 11.48 26.71
CA VAL A 347 -21.79 11.06 25.33
C VAL A 347 -21.84 9.53 25.28
N GLU A 348 -22.53 8.98 24.28
CA GLU A 348 -22.92 7.56 24.15
C GLU A 348 -21.89 6.52 24.64
N ASN A 349 -22.05 6.03 25.87
CA ASN A 349 -21.28 4.98 26.55
C ASN A 349 -19.73 5.03 26.46
N TRP A 350 -19.12 6.17 26.15
CA TRP A 350 -17.65 6.27 25.95
C TRP A 350 -16.81 5.87 27.16
N VAL A 351 -17.33 6.07 28.37
CA VAL A 351 -16.68 5.64 29.62
C VAL A 351 -16.47 4.12 29.64
N ASP A 352 -17.47 3.36 29.17
CA ASP A 352 -17.42 1.90 29.08
C ASP A 352 -16.51 1.47 27.92
N VAL A 353 -16.56 2.14 26.77
CA VAL A 353 -15.68 1.86 25.62
C VAL A 353 -14.19 2.02 25.98
N ILE A 354 -13.82 3.15 26.59
CA ILE A 354 -12.41 3.40 27.00
C ILE A 354 -12.03 2.49 28.18
N GLY A 355 -12.96 2.20 29.09
CA GLY A 355 -12.77 1.23 30.19
C GLY A 355 -12.46 -0.18 29.68
N ASN A 356 -13.29 -0.69 28.78
CA ASN A 356 -13.15 -1.97 28.11
C ASN A 356 -11.86 -2.04 27.28
N THR A 357 -11.53 -0.97 26.57
CA THR A 357 -10.29 -0.94 25.79
C THR A 357 -9.06 -1.03 26.69
N ARG A 358 -9.01 -0.26 27.78
CA ARG A 358 -7.86 -0.29 28.69
C ARG A 358 -7.63 -1.70 29.25
N LEU A 359 -8.69 -2.43 29.60
CA LEU A 359 -8.60 -3.84 30.01
C LEU A 359 -8.07 -4.73 28.87
N PHE A 360 -8.57 -4.56 27.64
CA PHE A 360 -8.07 -5.31 26.48
C PHE A 360 -6.61 -5.00 26.13
N VAL A 361 -6.16 -3.76 26.25
CA VAL A 361 -4.74 -3.38 26.01
C VAL A 361 -3.84 -3.89 27.14
N GLU A 362 -4.32 -3.93 28.39
CA GLU A 362 -3.60 -4.54 29.52
C GLU A 362 -3.39 -6.05 29.30
N ASP A 363 -4.45 -6.81 28.99
CA ASP A 363 -4.41 -8.25 28.65
C ASP A 363 -3.60 -8.55 27.37
N LEU A 364 -3.77 -7.75 26.31
CA LEU A 364 -3.03 -7.91 25.06
C LEU A 364 -1.53 -7.65 25.24
N ASN A 365 -1.15 -6.61 25.99
CA ASN A 365 0.27 -6.34 26.30
C ASN A 365 0.91 -7.53 27.04
N GLU A 366 0.20 -8.16 27.98
CA GLU A 366 0.67 -9.37 28.66
C GLU A 366 0.87 -10.53 27.68
N ARG A 367 -0.14 -10.85 26.86
CA ARG A 367 -0.08 -11.98 25.91
C ARG A 367 0.96 -11.79 24.81
N LEU A 368 1.18 -10.56 24.34
CA LEU A 368 2.24 -10.25 23.37
C LEU A 368 3.64 -10.39 24.01
N LEU A 369 3.81 -10.04 25.29
CA LEU A 369 5.06 -10.28 26.03
C LEU A 369 5.33 -11.77 26.27
N ASN A 370 4.28 -12.59 26.38
CA ASN A 370 4.33 -14.04 26.57
C ASN A 370 3.81 -14.85 25.36
N TRP A 371 4.09 -14.36 24.14
CA TRP A 371 3.55 -14.90 22.88
C TRP A 371 3.62 -16.43 22.76
N ASP A 372 4.81 -16.98 23.04
CA ASP A 372 5.18 -18.39 22.88
C ASP A 372 5.11 -19.19 24.19
N ALA A 373 4.32 -18.72 25.17
CA ALA A 373 4.20 -19.32 26.50
C ALA A 373 5.52 -19.45 27.29
N SER A 374 6.59 -18.76 26.87
CA SER A 374 7.94 -18.93 27.45
C SER A 374 8.15 -18.29 28.84
N HIS A 375 7.15 -17.63 29.42
CA HIS A 375 7.20 -17.19 30.82
C HIS A 375 7.22 -18.39 31.80
N PRO A 376 8.00 -18.37 32.89
CA PRO A 376 8.08 -19.51 33.82
C PRO A 376 6.77 -19.86 34.53
N ASP A 377 5.88 -18.87 34.67
CA ASP A 377 4.59 -18.97 35.36
C ASP A 377 3.40 -18.85 34.38
N THR A 378 3.57 -19.29 33.12
CA THR A 378 2.47 -19.28 32.12
C THR A 378 1.29 -20.16 32.55
N CYS A 379 0.07 -19.74 32.22
CA CYS A 379 -1.16 -20.49 32.44
C CYS A 379 -1.16 -21.87 31.75
N ALA A 380 -1.98 -22.80 32.26
CA ALA A 380 -1.99 -24.18 31.78
C ALA A 380 -2.73 -24.38 30.44
N SER A 381 -3.65 -23.47 30.09
CA SER A 381 -4.25 -23.35 28.76
C SER A 381 -4.30 -21.87 28.34
N GLY A 382 -4.41 -21.61 27.05
CA GLY A 382 -4.65 -20.26 26.51
C GLY A 382 -6.10 -19.76 26.71
N SER A 383 -6.97 -20.54 27.36
CA SER A 383 -8.41 -20.27 27.54
C SER A 383 -8.85 -19.98 28.98
N ASP A 384 -7.93 -20.00 29.94
CA ASP A 384 -8.22 -19.70 31.36
C ASP A 384 -8.20 -18.18 31.63
N ASP A 385 -8.95 -17.40 30.83
CA ASP A 385 -8.91 -15.92 30.76
C ASP A 385 -9.27 -15.15 32.05
N ASP A 386 -9.65 -15.85 33.14
CA ASP A 386 -10.00 -15.29 34.45
C ASP A 386 -8.98 -15.63 35.57
N ASP A 387 -7.85 -16.28 35.29
CA ASP A 387 -6.88 -16.75 36.33
C ASP A 387 -5.71 -15.78 36.59
N ASP A 388 -5.96 -14.77 37.45
CA ASP A 388 -4.99 -13.83 38.05
C ASP A 388 -3.71 -14.48 38.67
N SER A 389 -3.58 -15.81 38.74
CA SER A 389 -2.46 -16.51 39.39
C SER A 389 -1.35 -17.01 38.47
N CYS A 390 -1.51 -16.83 37.15
CA CYS A 390 -0.54 -17.17 36.11
C CYS A 390 -0.36 -16.00 35.12
N VAL A 391 0.44 -16.21 34.06
CA VAL A 391 0.59 -15.25 32.95
C VAL A 391 -0.01 -15.85 31.68
N HIS A 392 -0.91 -15.14 31.02
CA HIS A 392 -1.57 -15.62 29.81
C HIS A 392 -0.59 -15.58 28.61
N SER A 393 -0.83 -16.41 27.59
CA SER A 393 -0.05 -16.42 26.33
C SER A 393 -0.94 -16.10 25.13
N PHE A 394 -0.34 -15.65 24.03
CA PHE A 394 -1.06 -15.41 22.78
C PHE A 394 -1.38 -16.74 22.08
N VAL A 395 -0.39 -17.62 21.94
CA VAL A 395 -0.58 -18.98 21.41
C VAL A 395 -0.73 -19.97 22.58
N ASP A 396 -1.55 -21.02 22.43
CA ASP A 396 -1.75 -22.01 23.50
C ASP A 396 -0.46 -22.78 23.84
N PRO A 397 -0.11 -22.96 25.13
CA PRO A 397 1.15 -23.61 25.53
C PRO A 397 1.31 -25.05 25.03
N ALA A 398 0.23 -25.84 24.94
CA ALA A 398 0.29 -27.21 24.44
C ALA A 398 0.51 -27.23 22.92
N TYR A 399 -0.11 -26.29 22.20
CA TYR A 399 0.11 -26.11 20.77
C TYR A 399 1.55 -25.70 20.45
N VAL A 400 2.11 -24.74 21.18
CA VAL A 400 3.53 -24.34 21.06
C VAL A 400 4.44 -25.54 21.33
N ALA A 401 4.12 -26.36 22.33
CA ALA A 401 4.89 -27.57 22.65
C ALA A 401 4.89 -28.61 21.51
N LYS A 402 3.74 -28.93 20.87
CA LYS A 402 3.72 -29.85 19.71
C LYS A 402 4.43 -29.23 18.51
N THR A 403 4.13 -27.97 18.18
CA THR A 403 4.77 -27.24 17.06
C THR A 403 6.29 -27.26 17.19
N LEU A 404 6.83 -26.95 18.38
CA LEU A 404 8.27 -27.03 18.62
C LEU A 404 8.81 -28.46 18.50
N ALA A 405 8.08 -29.50 18.93
CA ALA A 405 8.52 -30.88 18.76
C ALA A 405 8.61 -31.27 17.27
N TYR A 406 7.55 -31.01 16.50
CA TYR A 406 7.48 -31.31 15.06
C TYR A 406 8.60 -30.61 14.28
N TYR A 407 8.72 -29.28 14.41
CA TYR A 407 9.77 -28.53 13.70
C TYR A 407 11.18 -28.95 14.15
N ASN A 408 11.42 -29.32 15.43
CA ASN A 408 12.74 -29.84 15.81
C ASN A 408 13.11 -31.16 15.12
N ASN A 409 12.12 -32.03 14.81
CA ASN A 409 12.34 -33.25 14.04
C ASN A 409 12.62 -32.93 12.57
N LEU A 410 11.75 -32.13 11.94
CA LEU A 410 11.88 -31.68 10.55
C LEU A 410 13.23 -30.99 10.27
N ASN A 411 13.74 -30.22 11.24
CA ASN A 411 15.05 -29.57 11.17
C ASN A 411 16.23 -30.54 11.21
N GLN A 412 16.07 -31.70 11.86
CA GLN A 412 17.09 -32.74 11.89
C GLN A 412 17.11 -33.48 10.54
N VAL A 413 15.93 -33.91 10.09
CA VAL A 413 15.66 -34.46 8.74
C VAL A 413 16.35 -33.64 7.65
N TYR A 414 16.03 -32.33 7.53
CA TYR A 414 16.63 -31.49 6.47
C TYR A 414 18.15 -31.33 6.59
N ARG A 415 18.71 -31.29 7.80
CA ARG A 415 20.16 -31.13 8.01
C ARG A 415 20.96 -32.38 7.67
N ASP A 416 20.35 -33.55 7.82
CA ASP A 416 20.97 -34.81 7.49
C ASP A 416 20.90 -35.10 5.97
N ILE A 417 19.82 -34.70 5.27
CA ILE A 417 19.71 -34.88 3.80
C ILE A 417 20.36 -33.77 2.96
N ALA A 418 20.60 -32.56 3.49
CA ALA A 418 21.12 -31.43 2.71
C ALA A 418 22.44 -31.71 1.92
N PRO A 419 23.42 -32.49 2.44
CA PRO A 419 24.60 -32.88 1.65
C PRO A 419 24.25 -33.79 0.45
N GLY A 420 23.14 -34.51 0.50
CA GLY A 420 22.59 -35.29 -0.60
C GLY A 420 21.93 -34.42 -1.66
N LEU A 421 21.13 -33.43 -1.26
CA LEU A 421 20.49 -32.48 -2.20
C LEU A 421 21.54 -31.77 -3.08
N ASN A 422 22.61 -31.27 -2.46
CA ASN A 422 23.76 -30.68 -3.17
C ASN A 422 24.38 -31.67 -4.19
N ALA A 423 24.49 -32.96 -3.83
CA ALA A 423 24.99 -33.99 -4.74
C ALA A 423 24.03 -34.25 -5.93
N ILE A 424 22.71 -34.17 -5.73
CA ILE A 424 21.72 -34.26 -6.81
C ILE A 424 21.81 -33.06 -7.74
N THR A 425 21.73 -31.83 -7.22
CA THR A 425 21.83 -30.59 -8.02
C THR A 425 23.10 -30.59 -8.86
N LYS A 426 24.23 -30.97 -8.26
CA LYS A 426 25.49 -31.12 -8.97
C LYS A 426 25.45 -32.22 -10.04
N ARG A 427 24.91 -33.40 -9.75
CA ARG A 427 24.86 -34.51 -10.73
C ARG A 427 23.99 -34.16 -11.92
N LEU A 428 22.85 -33.49 -11.71
CA LEU A 428 21.99 -32.98 -12.78
C LEU A 428 22.74 -31.97 -13.66
N ARG A 429 23.30 -30.92 -13.05
CA ARG A 429 24.09 -29.90 -13.76
C ARG A 429 25.23 -30.49 -14.58
N ASP A 430 26.05 -31.34 -13.96
CA ASP A 430 27.21 -31.94 -14.61
C ASP A 430 26.75 -32.86 -15.78
N ALA A 431 25.65 -33.61 -15.62
CA ALA A 431 25.08 -34.43 -16.69
C ALA A 431 24.48 -33.62 -17.86
N SER A 432 23.84 -32.47 -17.59
CA SER A 432 23.32 -31.58 -18.65
C SER A 432 24.46 -30.98 -19.48
N LEU A 433 25.58 -30.59 -18.85
CA LEU A 433 26.77 -30.08 -19.54
C LEU A 433 27.48 -31.16 -20.37
N ASP A 434 27.55 -32.41 -19.88
CA ASP A 434 28.04 -33.55 -20.66
C ASP A 434 27.11 -33.84 -21.85
N PHE A 435 25.79 -33.80 -21.65
CA PHE A 435 24.81 -34.00 -22.72
C PHE A 435 24.92 -32.95 -23.84
N ILE A 436 25.08 -31.66 -23.51
CA ILE A 436 25.29 -30.59 -24.49
C ILE A 436 26.56 -30.83 -25.33
N GLN A 437 27.67 -31.25 -24.72
CA GLN A 437 28.88 -31.64 -25.46
C GLN A 437 28.59 -32.78 -26.45
N CYS A 438 27.79 -33.77 -26.04
CA CYS A 438 27.45 -34.93 -26.86
C CYS A 438 26.47 -34.63 -28.01
N LEU A 439 25.60 -33.64 -27.86
CA LEU A 439 24.78 -33.09 -28.96
C LEU A 439 25.63 -32.36 -30.02
N ASN A 440 26.84 -31.91 -29.65
CA ASN A 440 27.78 -31.19 -30.52
C ASN A 440 28.94 -32.08 -31.04
N ASP A 441 28.78 -33.41 -31.04
CA ASP A 441 29.76 -34.38 -31.57
C ASP A 441 31.17 -34.33 -30.93
N GLU A 442 31.31 -33.81 -29.69
CA GLU A 442 32.63 -33.69 -29.04
C GLU A 442 33.34 -35.06 -28.85
N PRO A 443 34.67 -35.16 -29.05
CA PRO A 443 35.37 -36.45 -29.08
C PRO A 443 35.38 -37.25 -27.76
N SER A 444 34.99 -36.63 -26.65
CA SER A 444 34.70 -37.29 -25.37
C SER A 444 33.54 -38.28 -25.49
N CYS A 445 32.45 -37.84 -26.11
CA CYS A 445 31.16 -38.54 -26.15
C CYS A 445 31.16 -39.80 -27.03
N ALA A 446 32.05 -39.88 -28.02
CA ALA A 446 32.24 -41.08 -28.83
C ALA A 446 32.75 -42.32 -28.04
N ALA A 447 33.12 -42.14 -26.77
CA ALA A 447 33.51 -43.20 -25.83
C ALA A 447 32.64 -43.26 -24.56
N ASP A 448 31.65 -42.37 -24.40
CA ASP A 448 30.74 -42.39 -23.26
C ASP A 448 29.61 -43.41 -23.50
N SER A 449 29.27 -44.16 -22.46
CA SER A 449 28.15 -45.11 -22.45
C SER A 449 26.83 -44.51 -21.96
N ALA A 450 26.85 -43.31 -21.37
CA ALA A 450 25.62 -42.61 -20.95
C ALA A 450 24.85 -42.04 -22.15
N TYR A 451 25.55 -41.58 -23.19
CA TYR A 451 24.95 -40.98 -24.39
C TYR A 451 24.43 -42.03 -25.38
N ASP A 452 23.19 -41.84 -25.84
CA ASP A 452 22.60 -42.60 -26.95
C ASP A 452 22.38 -41.65 -28.14
N ALA A 453 23.32 -41.69 -29.07
CA ALA A 453 23.30 -40.90 -30.31
C ALA A 453 22.20 -41.32 -31.31
N GLN A 454 21.50 -42.45 -31.12
CA GLN A 454 20.35 -42.80 -31.97
C GLN A 454 19.08 -42.08 -31.52
N ASN A 455 18.90 -41.91 -30.21
CA ASN A 455 17.71 -41.30 -29.61
C ASN A 455 17.97 -39.90 -29.03
N GLN A 456 19.20 -39.37 -29.17
CA GLN A 456 19.66 -38.07 -28.64
C GLN A 456 19.34 -37.90 -27.15
N THR A 457 19.71 -38.89 -26.32
CA THR A 457 19.47 -38.87 -24.86
C THR A 457 20.71 -39.18 -24.05
N TYR A 458 20.77 -38.72 -22.79
CA TYR A 458 21.92 -38.91 -21.90
C TYR A 458 21.54 -39.44 -20.51
N ALA A 459 22.18 -40.52 -20.05
CA ALA A 459 21.90 -41.12 -18.73
C ALA A 459 22.51 -40.33 -17.55
N VAL A 460 21.68 -40.05 -16.55
CA VAL A 460 22.12 -39.45 -15.28
C VAL A 460 22.53 -40.52 -14.27
N ASN A 461 21.91 -41.70 -14.27
CA ASN A 461 22.13 -42.78 -13.31
C ASN A 461 22.77 -44.05 -13.93
N ASP A 462 23.47 -44.84 -13.09
CA ASP A 462 24.29 -46.00 -13.50
C ASP A 462 23.49 -47.14 -14.17
N ASP A 463 22.17 -47.21 -13.95
CA ASP A 463 21.29 -48.20 -14.57
C ASP A 463 20.65 -47.72 -15.89
N ASN A 464 20.90 -46.46 -16.29
CA ASN A 464 20.38 -45.79 -17.48
C ASN A 464 18.86 -45.57 -17.52
N THR A 465 18.16 -45.63 -16.38
CA THR A 465 16.71 -45.41 -16.33
C THR A 465 16.31 -43.94 -16.41
N PHE A 466 17.10 -43.04 -15.82
CA PHE A 466 16.86 -41.58 -15.83
C PHE A 466 17.70 -40.95 -16.94
N ARG A 467 17.05 -40.60 -18.07
CA ARG A 467 17.69 -40.07 -19.28
C ARG A 467 17.15 -38.70 -19.67
N LEU A 468 18.05 -37.74 -19.87
CA LEU A 468 17.75 -36.40 -20.38
C LEU A 468 17.40 -36.42 -21.87
N THR A 469 16.54 -35.51 -22.30
CA THR A 469 16.22 -35.17 -23.70
C THR A 469 16.34 -33.66 -23.91
N ALA A 470 16.61 -33.20 -25.14
CA ALA A 470 16.69 -31.77 -25.46
C ALA A 470 15.78 -31.41 -26.64
N GLU A 471 15.11 -30.26 -26.56
CA GLU A 471 14.17 -29.75 -27.58
C GLU A 471 14.34 -28.23 -27.78
N GLY A 472 14.06 -27.72 -28.98
CA GLY A 472 14.15 -26.30 -29.31
C GLY A 472 12.79 -25.60 -29.19
N ILE A 473 12.79 -24.38 -28.64
CA ILE A 473 11.58 -23.63 -28.32
C ILE A 473 11.35 -22.53 -29.37
N GLY A 474 10.24 -22.62 -30.10
CA GLY A 474 9.79 -21.60 -31.04
C GLY A 474 9.18 -20.38 -30.34
N LEU A 475 9.23 -19.21 -30.99
CA LEU A 475 8.72 -17.95 -30.42
C LEU A 475 7.19 -17.78 -30.56
N ASP A 476 6.55 -18.49 -31.48
CA ASP A 476 5.08 -18.61 -31.55
C ASP A 476 4.68 -20.00 -32.08
N SER A 477 3.52 -20.46 -31.63
CA SER A 477 2.78 -21.65 -32.06
C SER A 477 2.43 -21.69 -33.56
N SER A 478 2.55 -20.57 -34.27
CA SER A 478 2.26 -20.49 -35.71
C SER A 478 3.49 -20.71 -36.61
N ASP A 479 4.70 -20.61 -36.06
CA ASP A 479 5.98 -20.68 -36.80
C ASP A 479 6.74 -22.01 -36.55
N GLU A 480 6.02 -23.14 -36.47
CA GLU A 480 6.59 -24.49 -36.58
C GLU A 480 7.18 -24.77 -38.00
N GLY A 481 8.21 -24.02 -38.42
CA GLY A 481 8.76 -24.18 -39.76
C GLY A 481 9.91 -23.29 -40.23
N GLU A 482 10.41 -22.33 -39.44
CA GLU A 482 11.62 -21.56 -39.80
C GLU A 482 12.88 -22.10 -39.09
N ASP A 483 14.04 -22.04 -39.77
CA ASP A 483 15.27 -22.72 -39.36
C ASP A 483 16.00 -21.97 -38.21
N GLY A 484 15.63 -22.26 -36.94
CA GLY A 484 16.49 -22.00 -35.77
C GLY A 484 15.80 -21.44 -34.51
N TYR A 485 16.30 -21.84 -33.34
CA TYR A 485 15.73 -21.55 -32.02
C TYR A 485 16.62 -20.64 -31.16
N TYR A 486 16.02 -19.73 -30.39
CA TYR A 486 16.72 -18.89 -29.41
C TYR A 486 16.85 -19.55 -28.02
N ALA A 487 16.00 -20.52 -27.70
CA ALA A 487 15.97 -21.22 -26.42
C ALA A 487 15.80 -22.74 -26.60
N PHE A 488 16.34 -23.51 -25.67
CA PHE A 488 16.28 -24.97 -25.69
C PHE A 488 16.01 -25.54 -24.30
N ASP A 489 15.10 -26.50 -24.21
CA ASP A 489 14.73 -27.17 -22.95
C ASP A 489 15.43 -28.52 -22.83
N ILE A 490 16.18 -28.69 -21.74
CA ILE A 490 16.74 -29.97 -21.30
C ILE A 490 15.76 -30.58 -20.31
N PHE A 491 14.92 -31.50 -20.78
CA PHE A 491 13.90 -32.15 -19.97
C PHE A 491 14.51 -33.21 -19.03
N LEU A 492 13.98 -33.20 -17.81
CA LEU A 492 14.12 -34.26 -16.81
C LEU A 492 12.94 -35.24 -17.01
N PRO A 493 13.19 -36.56 -17.10
CA PRO A 493 12.12 -37.54 -17.20
C PRO A 493 11.41 -37.73 -15.85
N ALA A 494 10.14 -38.12 -15.89
CA ALA A 494 9.46 -38.62 -14.71
C ALA A 494 10.10 -39.95 -14.23
N GLY A 495 10.34 -40.06 -12.91
CA GLY A 495 10.97 -41.22 -12.27
C GLY A 495 12.03 -40.85 -11.24
N VAL A 496 12.63 -41.89 -10.64
CA VAL A 496 13.54 -41.76 -9.49
C VAL A 496 15.00 -41.55 -9.90
N LEU A 497 15.62 -40.50 -9.38
CA LEU A 497 17.05 -40.24 -9.43
C LEU A 497 17.69 -40.48 -8.05
N THR A 498 18.40 -41.61 -7.90
CA THR A 498 19.19 -41.92 -6.70
C THR A 498 20.66 -41.51 -6.88
N VAL A 499 21.21 -40.72 -5.95
CA VAL A 499 22.60 -40.25 -5.97
C VAL A 499 23.34 -40.64 -4.68
N PRO A 500 24.53 -41.27 -4.78
CA PRO A 500 25.35 -41.57 -3.60
C PRO A 500 26.12 -40.33 -3.14
N TYR A 501 26.01 -39.98 -1.86
CA TYR A 501 26.64 -38.81 -1.27
C TYR A 501 27.45 -39.17 0.00
N ARG A 502 28.12 -38.18 0.60
CA ARG A 502 28.73 -38.32 1.93
C ARG A 502 28.01 -37.43 2.94
N ASP A 503 27.61 -38.02 4.05
CA ASP A 503 27.03 -37.29 5.16
C ASP A 503 28.08 -36.47 5.93
N ASN A 504 27.61 -35.70 6.92
CA ASN A 504 28.44 -34.87 7.78
C ASN A 504 29.44 -35.68 8.65
N ALA A 505 29.28 -37.00 8.77
CA ALA A 505 30.22 -37.92 9.42
C ALA A 505 31.22 -38.55 8.42
N GLY A 506 31.04 -38.34 7.12
CA GLY A 506 31.85 -38.87 6.03
C GLY A 506 31.50 -40.31 5.62
N LEU A 507 30.41 -40.88 6.13
CA LEU A 507 29.88 -42.18 5.67
C LEU A 507 29.29 -42.04 4.27
N MET A 508 29.13 -43.15 3.55
CA MET A 508 28.42 -43.15 2.26
C MET A 508 26.94 -43.36 2.52
N GLN A 509 26.11 -42.45 2.01
CA GLN A 509 24.65 -42.52 2.04
C GLN A 509 24.11 -42.48 0.59
N GLN A 510 22.82 -42.73 0.43
CA GLN A 510 22.09 -42.45 -0.81
C GLN A 510 20.95 -41.49 -0.51
N VAL A 511 20.66 -40.61 -1.47
CA VAL A 511 19.44 -39.79 -1.50
C VAL A 511 18.70 -40.11 -2.80
N SER A 512 17.37 -40.10 -2.75
CA SER A 512 16.51 -40.25 -3.93
C SER A 512 15.61 -39.03 -4.05
N VAL A 513 15.39 -38.59 -5.29
CA VAL A 513 14.32 -37.67 -5.68
C VAL A 513 13.46 -38.38 -6.72
N GLU A 514 12.15 -38.33 -6.60
CA GLU A 514 11.23 -38.74 -7.66
C GLU A 514 10.67 -37.50 -8.37
N PHE A 515 10.96 -37.36 -9.66
CA PHE A 515 10.39 -36.31 -10.50
C PHE A 515 9.08 -36.80 -11.12
N ALA A 516 8.07 -35.93 -11.22
CA ALA A 516 6.83 -36.24 -11.93
C ALA A 516 6.53 -35.21 -13.03
N THR A 517 5.74 -35.64 -14.01
CA THR A 517 5.10 -34.75 -14.98
C THR A 517 3.71 -34.39 -14.45
N LEU A 518 3.40 -33.11 -14.33
CA LEU A 518 2.05 -32.66 -14.01
C LEU A 518 1.20 -32.52 -15.27
N MET A 519 -0.11 -32.75 -15.13
CA MET A 519 -1.10 -32.44 -16.15
C MET A 519 -1.98 -31.30 -15.62
N THR A 520 -1.93 -30.14 -16.28
CA THR A 520 -2.80 -28.98 -15.97
C THR A 520 -3.80 -28.76 -17.11
N GLU A 521 -4.72 -27.81 -16.95
CA GLU A 521 -5.57 -27.31 -18.04
C GLU A 521 -5.11 -25.88 -18.39
N ASP A 522 -5.19 -25.49 -19.67
CA ASP A 522 -4.88 -24.11 -20.12
C ASP A 522 -6.09 -23.16 -20.01
N GLU A 523 -5.94 -21.91 -20.47
CA GLU A 523 -7.04 -20.92 -20.47
C GLU A 523 -8.27 -21.33 -21.32
N LEU A 524 -8.13 -22.35 -22.18
CA LEU A 524 -9.20 -22.91 -23.01
C LEU A 524 -9.82 -24.17 -22.41
N GLY A 525 -9.20 -24.74 -21.37
CA GLY A 525 -9.57 -26.00 -20.74
C GLY A 525 -9.00 -27.25 -21.43
N ASP A 526 -8.00 -27.11 -22.30
CA ASP A 526 -7.29 -28.23 -22.93
C ASP A 526 -6.10 -28.69 -22.06
N PRO A 527 -5.80 -30.00 -21.98
CA PRO A 527 -4.83 -30.53 -21.02
C PRO A 527 -3.36 -30.36 -21.49
N VAL A 528 -2.55 -29.69 -20.68
CA VAL A 528 -1.13 -29.40 -20.91
C VAL A 528 -0.24 -30.32 -20.06
N GLU A 529 0.88 -30.78 -20.64
CA GLU A 529 1.83 -31.70 -20.02
C GLU A 529 3.08 -30.95 -19.50
N ASN A 530 3.05 -30.55 -18.23
CA ASN A 530 4.13 -29.81 -17.57
C ASN A 530 5.23 -30.77 -17.08
N LYS A 531 6.25 -30.95 -17.93
CA LYS A 531 7.45 -31.74 -17.63
C LYS A 531 8.48 -30.90 -16.85
N PRO A 532 9.29 -31.50 -15.97
CA PRO A 532 10.41 -30.79 -15.36
C PRO A 532 11.53 -30.53 -16.38
N TYR A 533 12.09 -29.31 -16.45
CA TYR A 533 13.13 -28.92 -17.42
C TYR A 533 14.16 -27.92 -16.89
N VAL A 534 15.24 -27.75 -17.67
CA VAL A 534 16.18 -26.62 -17.60
C VAL A 534 16.34 -26.03 -19.01
N ARG A 535 15.86 -24.80 -19.19
CA ARG A 535 15.95 -23.99 -20.40
C ARG A 535 17.27 -23.22 -20.44
N VAL A 536 17.89 -23.16 -21.61
CA VAL A 536 19.05 -22.30 -21.89
C VAL A 536 18.70 -21.36 -23.03
N VAL A 537 18.91 -20.06 -22.85
CA VAL A 537 18.52 -18.99 -23.79
C VAL A 537 19.76 -18.31 -24.38
N TYR A 538 19.69 -17.88 -25.64
CA TYR A 538 20.81 -17.29 -26.37
C TYR A 538 20.44 -15.97 -27.10
N ASP A 539 21.47 -15.25 -27.55
CA ASP A 539 21.40 -13.96 -28.24
C ASP A 539 21.11 -14.07 -29.75
N GLN A 540 21.19 -15.27 -30.32
CA GLN A 540 20.91 -15.57 -31.73
C GLN A 540 20.32 -16.98 -31.89
N GLN A 541 19.76 -17.28 -33.06
CA GLN A 541 19.18 -18.59 -33.38
C GLN A 541 20.25 -19.65 -33.64
N TYR A 542 19.94 -20.90 -33.26
CA TYR A 542 20.73 -22.10 -33.59
C TYR A 542 19.80 -23.26 -34.02
N ASP A 543 20.27 -24.14 -34.90
CA ASP A 543 19.53 -25.36 -35.31
C ASP A 543 19.41 -26.38 -34.16
N THR A 544 20.40 -26.40 -33.26
CA THR A 544 20.54 -27.30 -32.11
C THR A 544 21.24 -26.57 -30.97
N VAL A 545 21.15 -27.09 -29.73
CA VAL A 545 21.81 -26.48 -28.56
C VAL A 545 23.31 -26.30 -28.85
N PRO A 546 23.86 -25.07 -28.87
CA PRO A 546 25.29 -24.87 -29.09
C PRO A 546 26.09 -25.33 -27.87
N LEU A 547 27.42 -25.43 -28.01
CA LEU A 547 28.34 -25.71 -26.89
C LEU A 547 28.25 -24.62 -25.81
N THR A 548 27.44 -24.82 -24.77
CA THR A 548 27.22 -23.85 -23.70
C THR A 548 28.40 -23.78 -22.72
N ALA A 549 28.89 -22.58 -22.41
CA ALA A 549 29.73 -22.34 -21.24
C ALA A 549 29.60 -20.89 -20.74
N VAL A 550 29.57 -20.72 -19.42
CA VAL A 550 29.75 -19.40 -18.78
C VAL A 550 31.24 -19.04 -18.70
N ALA A 551 31.55 -17.75 -18.54
CA ALA A 551 32.92 -17.32 -18.27
C ALA A 551 33.49 -17.92 -16.96
N ASP A 552 34.78 -18.27 -16.99
CA ASP A 552 35.53 -18.71 -15.82
C ASP A 552 35.79 -17.53 -14.86
N GLU A 553 35.36 -17.66 -13.59
CA GLU A 553 35.40 -16.63 -12.54
C GLU A 553 36.81 -16.05 -12.26
N VAL A 554 37.87 -16.77 -12.64
CA VAL A 554 39.26 -16.37 -12.37
C VAL A 554 39.90 -15.63 -13.56
N THR A 555 39.38 -15.86 -14.77
CA THR A 555 39.94 -15.33 -16.02
C THR A 555 39.01 -14.40 -16.79
N GLY A 556 37.71 -14.38 -16.48
CA GLY A 556 36.70 -13.57 -17.16
C GLY A 556 36.47 -13.99 -18.62
N MET A 557 36.80 -15.23 -18.98
CA MET A 557 36.79 -15.72 -20.36
C MET A 557 35.91 -16.95 -20.53
N VAL A 558 35.05 -16.89 -21.54
CA VAL A 558 34.34 -18.05 -22.12
C VAL A 558 35.35 -18.88 -22.94
N PRO A 559 35.34 -20.22 -22.84
CA PRO A 559 36.24 -21.06 -23.64
C PRO A 559 36.02 -20.90 -25.16
N SER A 560 37.12 -20.85 -25.93
CA SER A 560 37.05 -20.64 -27.38
C SER A 560 36.28 -21.75 -28.09
N GLY A 561 35.19 -21.38 -28.77
CA GLY A 561 34.28 -22.30 -29.48
C GLY A 561 32.98 -22.59 -28.73
N TYR A 562 32.83 -22.09 -27.50
CA TYR A 562 31.60 -22.15 -26.72
C TYR A 562 30.81 -20.85 -26.85
N VAL A 563 29.50 -20.95 -26.62
CA VAL A 563 28.54 -19.85 -26.57
C VAL A 563 28.15 -19.61 -25.11
N GLU A 564 28.13 -18.35 -24.71
CA GLU A 564 27.66 -17.93 -23.38
C GLU A 564 26.16 -17.58 -23.47
N PRO A 565 25.29 -18.23 -22.68
CA PRO A 565 23.85 -18.01 -22.75
C PRO A 565 23.45 -16.67 -22.14
N VAL A 566 22.38 -16.06 -22.65
CA VAL A 566 21.83 -14.79 -22.12
C VAL A 566 20.99 -15.00 -20.87
N GLY A 567 20.60 -16.25 -20.59
CA GLY A 567 19.83 -16.60 -19.40
C GLY A 567 19.55 -18.09 -19.30
N PHE A 568 19.03 -18.48 -18.14
CA PHE A 568 18.63 -19.84 -17.82
C PHE A 568 17.24 -19.81 -17.20
N THR A 569 16.36 -20.74 -17.59
CA THR A 569 15.15 -21.04 -16.82
C THR A 569 15.20 -22.49 -16.34
N PHE A 570 14.56 -22.81 -15.23
CA PHE A 570 14.43 -24.12 -14.62
C PHE A 570 12.97 -24.20 -14.21
N SER A 571 12.32 -25.35 -14.36
CA SER A 571 10.94 -25.52 -13.88
C SER A 571 10.76 -26.97 -13.53
N TRP A 572 10.63 -27.29 -12.25
CA TRP A 572 10.40 -28.62 -11.72
C TRP A 572 9.04 -28.61 -10.99
N PRO A 573 7.92 -28.73 -11.74
CA PRO A 573 6.59 -28.44 -11.23
C PRO A 573 6.07 -29.46 -10.21
N TYR A 574 6.70 -30.64 -10.12
CA TYR A 574 6.59 -31.54 -8.96
C TYR A 574 7.85 -32.40 -8.84
N PHE A 575 8.41 -32.47 -7.64
CA PHE A 575 9.30 -33.55 -7.24
C PHE A 575 9.12 -33.92 -5.77
N GLU A 576 9.39 -35.18 -5.44
CA GLU A 576 9.26 -35.73 -4.09
C GLU A 576 10.61 -36.17 -3.55
N ILE A 577 10.86 -35.91 -2.27
CA ILE A 577 11.99 -36.48 -1.50
C ILE A 577 11.40 -37.34 -0.38
N PRO A 578 11.38 -38.68 -0.55
CA PRO A 578 11.09 -39.60 0.55
C PRO A 578 12.29 -39.65 1.50
N VAL A 579 12.06 -39.38 2.79
CA VAL A 579 13.07 -39.45 3.85
C VAL A 579 12.79 -40.62 4.77
N ASP A 580 13.41 -41.76 4.45
CA ASP A 580 13.53 -42.91 5.34
C ASP A 580 14.74 -42.71 6.28
N LEU A 581 14.47 -42.35 7.54
CA LEU A 581 15.49 -42.31 8.60
C LEU A 581 15.66 -43.69 9.24
N ASP A 582 16.30 -44.62 8.52
CA ASP A 582 16.60 -46.04 8.82
C ASP A 582 17.18 -46.29 10.24
N ASN A 583 16.33 -46.18 11.28
CA ASN A 583 16.63 -46.30 12.72
C ASN A 583 15.37 -46.64 13.59
N ASP A 584 14.52 -47.59 13.15
CA ASP A 584 13.50 -48.34 13.94
C ASP A 584 12.37 -47.59 14.71
N ASP A 585 12.47 -46.28 15.00
CA ASP A 585 11.56 -45.55 15.92
C ASP A 585 11.16 -44.12 15.43
N VAL A 586 11.51 -43.72 14.19
CA VAL A 586 11.15 -42.40 13.62
C VAL A 586 10.19 -42.57 12.44
N ALA A 587 9.15 -41.73 12.42
CA ALA A 587 8.15 -41.70 11.35
C ALA A 587 8.77 -41.47 9.96
N GLU A 588 8.24 -42.17 8.95
CA GLU A 588 8.44 -41.84 7.54
C GLU A 588 8.06 -40.37 7.30
N GLN A 589 8.86 -39.63 6.53
CA GLN A 589 8.51 -38.27 6.10
C GLN A 589 8.69 -38.14 4.59
N THR A 590 7.70 -37.56 3.92
CA THR A 590 7.79 -37.14 2.52
C THR A 590 7.85 -35.62 2.48
N GLY A 591 8.78 -35.06 1.72
CA GLY A 591 8.66 -33.68 1.24
C GLY A 591 8.18 -33.68 -0.20
N GLU A 592 7.03 -33.07 -0.48
CA GLU A 592 6.61 -32.70 -1.82
C GLU A 592 7.13 -31.28 -2.12
N PHE A 593 7.60 -31.04 -3.35
CA PHE A 593 8.24 -29.78 -3.73
C PHE A 593 7.74 -29.29 -5.09
N TYR A 594 7.43 -27.99 -5.14
CA TYR A 594 7.31 -27.22 -6.38
C TYR A 594 8.50 -26.28 -6.48
N PHE A 595 9.07 -26.14 -7.67
CA PHE A 595 10.28 -25.37 -7.85
C PHE A 595 10.44 -24.84 -9.27
N GLU A 596 11.05 -23.65 -9.41
CA GLU A 596 11.38 -23.03 -10.69
C GLU A 596 12.60 -22.10 -10.53
N ALA A 597 13.27 -21.74 -11.63
CA ALA A 597 14.27 -20.66 -11.68
C ALA A 597 14.34 -19.91 -13.02
N THR A 598 14.73 -18.64 -12.99
CA THR A 598 14.91 -17.73 -14.12
C THR A 598 16.03 -16.74 -13.77
N LEU A 599 17.13 -16.87 -14.51
CA LEU A 599 18.34 -16.08 -14.34
C LEU A 599 18.56 -15.24 -15.60
N LEU A 600 18.68 -13.92 -15.44
CA LEU A 600 18.90 -12.97 -16.53
C LEU A 600 20.37 -12.52 -16.55
N GLY A 601 21.04 -12.75 -17.68
CA GLY A 601 22.43 -12.37 -17.89
C GLY A 601 22.55 -10.92 -18.38
N VAL A 602 23.32 -10.11 -17.65
CA VAL A 602 23.61 -8.71 -18.01
C VAL A 602 25.07 -8.55 -18.44
N ARG A 603 25.34 -7.62 -19.36
CA ARG A 603 26.69 -7.25 -19.86
C ARG A 603 26.85 -5.73 -19.86
N ASP A 604 28.05 -5.24 -19.53
CA ASP A 604 28.44 -3.84 -19.74
C ASP A 604 28.76 -3.60 -21.22
N ALA A 605 27.78 -3.06 -21.94
CA ALA A 605 27.89 -2.73 -23.36
C ALA A 605 29.02 -1.72 -23.65
N LEU A 606 29.34 -0.80 -22.71
CA LEU A 606 30.42 0.17 -22.87
C LEU A 606 31.79 -0.47 -22.69
N ALA A 607 31.92 -1.46 -21.80
CA ALA A 607 33.14 -2.26 -21.69
C ALA A 607 33.45 -3.01 -22.99
N ILE A 608 32.41 -3.51 -23.68
CA ILE A 608 32.54 -4.15 -25.01
C ILE A 608 32.91 -3.11 -26.08
N ALA A 609 32.20 -1.98 -26.14
CA ALA A 609 32.46 -0.92 -27.13
C ALA A 609 33.84 -0.26 -26.97
N GLY A 610 34.38 -0.19 -25.75
CA GLY A 610 35.75 0.22 -25.47
C GLY A 610 36.83 -0.79 -25.92
N GLY A 611 36.43 -1.95 -26.45
CA GLY A 611 37.35 -3.03 -26.85
C GLY A 611 37.85 -3.88 -25.68
N GLY A 612 37.16 -3.84 -24.53
CA GLY A 612 37.38 -4.73 -23.39
C GLY A 612 36.64 -6.06 -23.53
N GLN A 613 36.39 -6.71 -22.40
CA GLN A 613 35.54 -7.89 -22.31
C GLN A 613 34.48 -7.64 -21.23
N SER A 614 33.25 -8.09 -21.48
CA SER A 614 32.20 -8.20 -20.46
C SER A 614 31.52 -9.56 -20.65
N PRO A 615 31.77 -10.53 -19.75
CA PRO A 615 30.98 -11.76 -19.71
C PRO A 615 29.58 -11.48 -19.16
N TYR A 616 28.63 -12.39 -19.40
CA TYR A 616 27.33 -12.34 -18.75
C TYR A 616 27.47 -12.59 -17.23
N HIS A 617 26.93 -11.67 -16.45
CA HIS A 617 26.73 -11.85 -15.01
C HIS A 617 25.23 -12.04 -14.78
N TYR A 618 24.86 -13.15 -14.14
CA TYR A 618 23.47 -13.61 -14.04
C TYR A 618 22.84 -13.13 -12.73
N ASN A 619 21.74 -12.37 -12.83
CA ASN A 619 20.92 -11.98 -11.69
C ASN A 619 19.71 -12.93 -11.55
N LEU A 620 19.26 -13.13 -10.32
CA LEU A 620 18.02 -13.84 -10.01
C LEU A 620 16.80 -12.93 -10.27
N SER A 621 15.76 -13.43 -10.94
CA SER A 621 14.64 -12.59 -11.38
C SER A 621 13.35 -12.67 -10.54
N GLU A 622 12.86 -13.84 -10.10
CA GLU A 622 11.43 -13.97 -9.71
C GLU A 622 11.02 -15.14 -8.78
N THR A 623 11.66 -15.39 -7.62
CA THR A 623 11.68 -16.75 -6.98
C THR A 623 10.33 -17.46 -6.85
N GLY A 624 10.33 -18.79 -6.90
CA GLY A 624 9.17 -19.66 -6.74
C GLY A 624 9.61 -21.01 -6.15
N LEU A 625 9.13 -21.31 -4.95
CA LEU A 625 9.43 -22.54 -4.19
C LEU A 625 8.23 -22.85 -3.27
N GLN A 626 7.68 -24.06 -3.38
CA GLN A 626 6.76 -24.62 -2.38
C GLN A 626 7.37 -25.88 -1.80
N VAL A 627 7.17 -26.09 -0.49
CA VAL A 627 7.56 -27.29 0.24
C VAL A 627 6.37 -27.70 1.09
N LEU A 628 5.82 -28.89 0.84
CA LEU A 628 4.83 -29.52 1.70
C LEU A 628 5.51 -30.70 2.41
N ALA A 629 5.84 -30.50 3.68
CA ALA A 629 6.38 -31.53 4.54
C ALA A 629 5.23 -32.35 5.14
N LEU A 630 5.19 -33.65 4.80
CA LEU A 630 4.24 -34.63 5.30
C LEU A 630 4.92 -35.52 6.34
N GLY A 631 4.43 -35.50 7.58
CA GLY A 631 4.68 -36.55 8.54
C GLY A 631 3.85 -37.80 8.24
N ALA A 632 4.28 -38.95 8.76
CA ALA A 632 3.56 -40.21 8.62
C ALA A 632 2.10 -40.16 9.09
N ASP A 633 1.32 -41.12 8.60
CA ASP A 633 -0.05 -41.42 9.02
C ASP A 633 -0.14 -41.60 10.56
N GLU A 634 -0.55 -40.56 11.28
CA GLU A 634 -0.85 -40.65 12.71
C GLU A 634 -2.21 -41.33 12.95
N GLY A 635 -3.19 -41.17 12.04
CA GLY A 635 -4.52 -41.75 12.22
C GLY A 635 -5.51 -41.50 11.07
N GLN A 636 -6.81 -41.63 11.35
CA GLN A 636 -7.90 -41.37 10.40
C GLN A 636 -9.04 -40.60 11.08
N LEU A 637 -9.78 -39.79 10.31
CA LEU A 637 -10.97 -39.06 10.76
C LEU A 637 -12.15 -39.26 9.79
N ASN A 638 -13.38 -39.22 10.28
CA ASN A 638 -14.59 -39.43 9.49
C ASN A 638 -15.28 -38.08 9.20
N GLU A 639 -15.07 -37.56 7.99
CA GLU A 639 -15.60 -36.29 7.52
C GLU A 639 -16.82 -36.50 6.62
N ASN A 640 -17.58 -35.44 6.30
CA ASN A 640 -18.83 -35.57 5.54
C ASN A 640 -18.64 -36.15 4.12
N GLU A 641 -17.42 -36.13 3.60
CA GLU A 641 -17.07 -36.59 2.25
C GLU A 641 -16.36 -37.95 2.23
N GLY A 642 -15.86 -38.44 3.38
CA GLY A 642 -15.18 -39.72 3.47
C GLY A 642 -14.33 -39.90 4.74
N VAL A 643 -13.57 -40.99 4.78
CA VAL A 643 -12.51 -41.18 5.79
C VAL A 643 -11.23 -40.56 5.25
N VAL A 644 -10.66 -39.64 6.03
CA VAL A 644 -9.45 -38.88 5.68
C VAL A 644 -8.30 -39.36 6.56
N THR A 645 -7.16 -39.68 5.96
CA THR A 645 -5.93 -39.99 6.69
C THR A 645 -5.30 -38.71 7.24
N LEU A 646 -4.89 -38.75 8.51
CA LEU A 646 -4.32 -37.64 9.26
C LEU A 646 -2.84 -37.88 9.57
N GLY A 647 -2.04 -36.81 9.47
CA GLY A 647 -0.65 -36.72 9.89
C GLY A 647 -0.26 -35.25 10.05
N ASP A 648 0.82 -34.95 10.77
CA ASP A 648 1.29 -33.57 10.92
C ASP A 648 1.91 -33.04 9.62
N ARG A 649 1.46 -31.86 9.17
CA ARG A 649 1.88 -31.21 7.93
C ARG A 649 2.42 -29.80 8.17
N ALA A 650 3.44 -29.40 7.41
CA ALA A 650 3.84 -28.00 7.28
C ALA A 650 3.99 -27.61 5.80
N GLU A 651 3.36 -26.50 5.43
CA GLU A 651 3.53 -25.81 4.16
C GLU A 651 4.53 -24.65 4.35
N PHE A 652 5.49 -24.55 3.45
CA PHE A 652 6.34 -23.37 3.26
C PHE A 652 6.25 -22.97 1.78
N THR A 653 5.91 -21.70 1.53
CA THR A 653 5.83 -21.13 0.18
C THR A 653 6.67 -19.85 0.16
N LEU A 654 7.53 -19.71 -0.84
CA LEU A 654 8.35 -18.53 -1.08
C LEU A 654 8.25 -18.13 -2.54
N ARG A 655 7.84 -16.89 -2.78
CA ARG A 655 7.87 -16.23 -4.09
C ARG A 655 8.62 -14.89 -3.98
N ALA A 656 9.48 -14.49 -4.93
CA ALA A 656 10.11 -13.16 -4.83
C ALA A 656 10.70 -12.54 -6.11
N GLN A 657 10.05 -11.50 -6.61
CA GLN A 657 10.46 -10.72 -7.78
C GLN A 657 11.59 -9.74 -7.47
N ALA A 658 12.50 -9.54 -8.42
CA ALA A 658 13.70 -8.72 -8.26
C ALA A 658 13.73 -7.56 -9.26
N THR A 659 13.70 -6.33 -8.73
CA THR A 659 13.79 -5.10 -9.52
C THR A 659 15.13 -5.00 -10.23
N ASN A 660 15.15 -4.53 -11.48
CA ASN A 660 16.35 -4.33 -12.30
C ASN A 660 17.19 -5.59 -12.59
N ALA A 661 16.66 -6.81 -12.47
CA ALA A 661 17.41 -8.04 -12.77
C ALA A 661 18.00 -8.09 -14.21
N GLY A 662 17.36 -7.46 -15.19
CA GLY A 662 17.91 -7.31 -16.56
C GLY A 662 18.90 -6.15 -16.76
N ASN A 663 19.09 -5.29 -15.75
CA ASN A 663 19.85 -4.03 -15.85
C ASN A 663 21.06 -3.94 -14.88
N TYR A 664 21.03 -4.60 -13.73
CA TYR A 664 22.14 -4.62 -12.77
C TYR A 664 23.29 -5.53 -13.24
N TYR A 665 24.53 -5.23 -12.86
CA TYR A 665 25.69 -6.08 -13.15
C TYR A 665 26.46 -6.36 -11.86
N SER A 666 26.23 -7.55 -11.29
CA SER A 666 26.92 -8.06 -10.10
C SER A 666 28.45 -7.99 -10.24
N ASP A 667 29.18 -8.02 -9.13
CA ASP A 667 30.63 -8.26 -9.18
C ASP A 667 30.97 -9.75 -9.44
N SER A 668 29.99 -10.65 -9.32
CA SER A 668 30.10 -12.08 -9.56
C SER A 668 29.27 -12.57 -10.75
N VAL A 669 29.72 -13.66 -11.37
CA VAL A 669 29.05 -14.31 -12.50
C VAL A 669 27.69 -14.90 -12.10
N TRP A 670 27.54 -15.35 -10.85
CA TRP A 670 26.32 -15.94 -10.30
C TRP A 670 25.73 -15.05 -9.18
N PRO A 671 24.41 -15.09 -8.92
CA PRO A 671 23.78 -14.25 -7.91
C PRO A 671 24.37 -14.44 -6.51
N GLN A 672 24.59 -13.35 -5.78
CA GLN A 672 24.92 -13.38 -4.35
C GLN A 672 23.96 -12.53 -3.53
N ALA A 673 23.72 -12.92 -2.27
CA ALA A 673 22.86 -12.16 -1.37
C ALA A 673 23.37 -10.73 -1.08
N ASP A 674 24.68 -10.52 -1.22
CA ASP A 674 25.36 -9.23 -1.01
C ASP A 674 25.29 -8.30 -2.26
N ASP A 675 24.61 -8.70 -3.34
CA ASP A 675 24.39 -7.87 -4.54
C ASP A 675 23.16 -6.95 -4.44
N TYR A 676 22.17 -7.31 -3.62
CA TYR A 676 20.95 -6.52 -3.46
C TYR A 676 21.26 -5.18 -2.77
N PHE A 677 20.63 -4.10 -3.25
CA PHE A 677 20.79 -2.72 -2.73
C PHE A 677 22.21 -2.15 -2.83
N ARG A 678 23.08 -2.78 -3.63
CA ARG A 678 24.48 -2.41 -3.75
C ARG A 678 24.74 -1.51 -4.96
N VAL A 679 25.21 -0.29 -4.69
CA VAL A 679 25.90 0.53 -5.70
C VAL A 679 27.29 -0.05 -5.94
N ARG A 680 27.72 -0.08 -7.22
CA ARG A 680 29.01 -0.62 -7.65
C ARG A 680 30.12 0.41 -7.47
N ASP A 681 31.30 -0.02 -7.05
CA ASP A 681 32.46 0.86 -6.85
C ASP A 681 32.77 1.69 -8.12
N GLY A 682 32.60 3.02 -8.04
CA GLY A 682 32.87 3.96 -9.14
C GLY A 682 31.65 4.34 -10.00
N PHE A 683 30.45 3.88 -9.65
CA PHE A 683 29.18 4.26 -10.29
C PHE A 683 28.30 5.07 -9.34
N ASP A 684 28.82 6.21 -8.86
CA ASP A 684 28.08 7.16 -8.02
C ASP A 684 27.30 8.17 -8.88
N ALA A 685 26.21 8.74 -8.36
CA ALA A 685 25.50 9.83 -9.02
C ALA A 685 26.40 11.08 -9.17
N GLY A 686 26.28 11.79 -10.28
CA GLY A 686 27.15 12.91 -10.68
C GLY A 686 28.47 12.50 -11.35
N VAL A 687 28.71 11.20 -11.60
CA VAL A 687 29.90 10.73 -12.33
C VAL A 687 29.73 10.97 -13.83
N THR A 688 30.62 11.78 -14.42
CA THR A 688 30.66 12.04 -15.87
C THR A 688 31.48 10.99 -16.62
N GLU A 689 30.85 10.29 -17.57
CA GLU A 689 31.50 9.41 -18.56
C GLU A 689 31.73 10.19 -19.87
N SER A 690 32.97 10.21 -20.35
CA SER A 690 33.36 11.10 -21.46
C SER A 690 33.02 10.52 -22.83
N GLY A 691 32.31 11.28 -23.66
CA GLY A 691 31.90 10.89 -25.00
C GLY A 691 30.92 9.71 -25.08
N LEU A 692 30.11 9.50 -24.04
CA LEU A 692 29.11 8.44 -23.95
C LEU A 692 28.06 8.49 -25.07
N PHE A 693 27.65 9.70 -25.46
CA PHE A 693 26.61 9.92 -26.45
C PHE A 693 27.20 10.46 -27.76
N LYS A 694 26.59 10.10 -28.89
CA LYS A 694 26.70 10.87 -30.13
C LYS A 694 25.32 11.39 -30.52
N TYR A 695 25.24 12.60 -31.06
CA TYR A 695 23.97 13.16 -31.51
C TYR A 695 24.10 13.85 -32.85
N GLN A 696 23.01 13.85 -33.63
CA GLN A 696 22.87 14.61 -34.87
C GLN A 696 21.41 15.02 -35.09
N VAL A 697 21.22 16.14 -35.79
CA VAL A 697 19.89 16.63 -36.19
C VAL A 697 19.79 16.64 -37.73
N GLN A 698 18.62 16.29 -38.25
CA GLN A 698 18.25 16.36 -39.65
C GLN A 698 16.89 17.08 -39.79
N TYR A 699 16.66 17.79 -40.89
CA TYR A 699 15.47 18.61 -41.12
C TYR A 699 14.75 18.23 -42.43
N GLU A 700 13.44 18.42 -42.49
CA GLU A 700 12.58 18.15 -43.65
C GLU A 700 12.71 16.71 -44.25
N GLU A 701 13.05 15.70 -43.44
CA GLU A 701 13.32 14.33 -43.90
C GLU A 701 12.04 13.46 -44.08
N PRO A 702 11.94 12.63 -45.14
CA PRO A 702 10.77 11.80 -45.40
C PRO A 702 10.78 10.46 -44.62
N VAL A 703 10.17 10.45 -43.44
CA VAL A 703 10.10 9.28 -42.54
C VAL A 703 8.87 8.39 -42.81
N LEU A 704 9.00 7.08 -42.55
CA LEU A 704 7.92 6.09 -42.72
C LEU A 704 6.90 6.25 -41.59
N TYR A 705 5.78 6.93 -41.85
CA TYR A 705 4.75 7.19 -40.84
C TYR A 705 3.96 5.92 -40.47
N GLY A 706 3.65 5.08 -41.46
CA GLY A 706 2.94 3.81 -41.26
C GLY A 706 2.54 3.16 -42.59
N SER A 707 1.44 2.40 -42.60
CA SER A 707 0.84 1.83 -43.82
C SER A 707 -0.65 2.17 -43.90
N ASP A 708 -1.16 2.34 -45.12
CA ASP A 708 -2.60 2.57 -45.35
C ASP A 708 -3.43 1.28 -45.28
N ASN A 709 -4.76 1.42 -45.39
CA ASN A 709 -5.73 0.32 -45.39
C ASN A 709 -5.59 -0.68 -46.58
N THR A 710 -4.57 -0.52 -47.42
CA THR A 710 -4.20 -1.45 -48.51
C THR A 710 -2.81 -2.07 -48.34
N GLY A 711 -2.09 -1.73 -47.26
CA GLY A 711 -0.70 -2.14 -47.04
C GLY A 711 0.32 -1.28 -47.81
N THR A 712 -0.08 -0.11 -48.31
CA THR A 712 0.86 0.82 -48.97
C THR A 712 1.52 1.70 -47.92
N GLN A 713 2.86 1.71 -47.90
CA GLN A 713 3.65 2.56 -46.99
C GLN A 713 3.31 4.05 -47.19
N VAL A 714 3.07 4.74 -46.08
CA VAL A 714 2.77 6.17 -45.99
C VAL A 714 3.96 6.87 -45.36
N TYR A 715 4.51 7.87 -46.06
CA TYR A 715 5.61 8.69 -45.56
C TYR A 715 5.09 10.10 -45.23
N ARG A 716 5.55 10.67 -44.11
CA ARG A 716 5.39 12.10 -43.76
C ARG A 716 6.77 12.76 -43.74
N VAL A 717 6.80 14.09 -43.82
CA VAL A 717 8.00 14.87 -43.54
C VAL A 717 8.11 15.07 -42.02
N ALA A 718 9.30 14.90 -41.47
CA ALA A 718 9.62 15.18 -40.08
C ALA A 718 11.04 15.76 -39.96
N ASP A 719 11.23 16.62 -38.97
CA ASP A 719 12.58 16.85 -38.45
C ASP A 719 12.92 15.70 -37.50
N TYR A 720 14.19 15.32 -37.35
CA TYR A 720 14.56 14.33 -36.34
C TYR A 720 15.90 14.58 -35.65
N LEU A 721 15.91 14.24 -34.37
CA LEU A 721 17.09 14.16 -33.52
C LEU A 721 17.43 12.68 -33.34
N GLU A 722 18.67 12.28 -33.63
CA GLU A 722 19.21 10.98 -33.23
C GLU A 722 20.13 11.15 -32.02
N VAL A 723 19.94 10.29 -31.00
CA VAL A 723 20.87 10.13 -29.88
C VAL A 723 21.34 8.66 -29.87
N GLU A 724 22.60 8.47 -30.19
CA GLU A 724 23.32 7.20 -30.12
C GLU A 724 23.97 7.06 -28.75
N VAL A 725 23.54 6.07 -27.97
CA VAL A 725 24.30 5.57 -26.82
C VAL A 725 25.38 4.65 -27.37
N VAL A 726 26.65 5.03 -27.22
CA VAL A 726 27.78 4.28 -27.78
C VAL A 726 27.72 2.81 -27.32
N GLY A 727 27.73 1.87 -28.27
CA GLY A 727 27.73 0.44 -27.97
C GLY A 727 26.39 -0.18 -27.57
N TYR A 728 25.33 0.61 -27.39
CA TYR A 728 24.01 0.11 -27.00
C TYR A 728 22.97 0.26 -28.12
N GLY A 729 22.77 1.47 -28.66
CA GLY A 729 21.76 1.68 -29.71
C GLY A 729 21.53 3.15 -30.07
N ILE A 730 20.71 3.38 -31.10
CA ILE A 730 20.32 4.71 -31.58
C ILE A 730 18.82 4.90 -31.33
N ASN A 731 18.48 5.90 -30.51
CA ASN A 731 17.12 6.41 -30.42
C ASN A 731 16.97 7.56 -31.43
N ARG A 732 15.88 7.55 -32.21
CA ARG A 732 15.49 8.68 -33.06
C ARG A 732 14.15 9.23 -32.60
N ILE A 733 14.13 10.53 -32.32
CA ILE A 733 12.91 11.27 -32.02
C ILE A 733 12.50 12.01 -33.29
N GLU A 734 11.35 11.61 -33.85
CA GLU A 734 10.79 12.19 -35.07
C GLU A 734 9.72 13.21 -34.69
N ILE A 735 9.85 14.42 -35.24
CA ILE A 735 9.11 15.63 -34.87
C ILE A 735 8.26 16.05 -36.08
N PHE A 736 6.94 15.98 -35.93
CA PHE A 736 5.99 16.33 -36.98
C PHE A 736 5.44 17.74 -36.77
N ALA A 737 5.46 18.54 -37.83
CA ALA A 737 4.74 19.81 -37.89
C ALA A 737 3.23 19.61 -38.14
N ASP A 738 2.43 20.64 -37.84
CA ASP A 738 1.04 20.73 -38.30
C ASP A 738 1.03 21.01 -39.81
N ASP A 739 0.53 20.07 -40.61
CA ASP A 739 0.50 20.16 -42.08
C ASP A 739 -0.88 19.82 -42.67
N ASP A 740 -1.05 20.02 -43.98
CA ASP A 740 -2.30 19.72 -44.72
C ASP A 740 -2.71 18.21 -44.65
N VAL A 741 -1.95 17.35 -43.96
CA VAL A 741 -2.08 15.88 -43.94
C VAL A 741 -2.24 15.32 -42.51
N GLY A 742 -1.77 16.03 -41.47
CA GLY A 742 -1.94 15.61 -40.07
C GLY A 742 -1.43 16.62 -39.04
N VAL A 743 -1.85 16.43 -37.79
CA VAL A 743 -1.45 17.25 -36.63
C VAL A 743 0.04 17.15 -36.31
N ALA A 744 0.51 18.16 -35.57
CA ALA A 744 1.82 18.18 -34.92
C ALA A 744 1.95 17.10 -33.82
N GLY A 745 3.19 16.70 -33.53
CA GLY A 745 3.48 15.75 -32.47
C GLY A 745 4.86 15.11 -32.57
N VAL A 746 5.19 14.24 -31.61
CA VAL A 746 6.49 13.56 -31.51
C VAL A 746 6.32 12.05 -31.33
N ARG A 747 7.31 11.27 -31.79
CA ARG A 747 7.44 9.84 -31.45
C ARG A 747 8.91 9.46 -31.26
N ASN A 748 9.18 8.44 -30.44
CA ASN A 748 10.50 7.82 -30.35
C ASN A 748 10.56 6.55 -31.22
N CYS A 749 11.72 6.24 -31.77
CA CYS A 749 11.96 5.11 -32.65
C CYS A 749 13.32 4.45 -32.41
N SER A 750 13.38 3.12 -32.52
CA SER A 750 14.65 2.38 -32.61
C SER A 750 15.23 2.51 -34.02
N VAL A 751 16.55 2.71 -34.10
CA VAL A 751 17.30 2.80 -35.35
C VAL A 751 18.47 1.83 -35.35
N VAL A 752 18.55 1.01 -36.40
CA VAL A 752 19.62 0.04 -36.65
C VAL A 752 20.52 0.51 -37.80
N GLU A 753 21.81 0.19 -37.76
CA GLU A 753 22.77 0.57 -38.83
C GLU A 753 23.11 -0.62 -39.73
N GLU A 754 22.28 -0.87 -40.74
CA GLU A 754 22.52 -1.91 -41.75
C GLU A 754 23.50 -1.42 -42.83
N ALA A 755 24.62 -2.13 -43.01
CA ALA A 755 25.59 -1.89 -44.08
C ALA A 755 26.13 -0.43 -44.18
N GLY A 756 26.08 0.33 -43.09
CA GLY A 756 26.44 1.75 -43.04
C GLY A 756 25.30 2.72 -43.39
N SER A 757 24.05 2.27 -43.30
CA SER A 757 22.84 3.08 -43.47
C SER A 757 21.94 2.91 -42.24
N ARG A 758 21.57 4.02 -41.60
CA ARG A 758 20.63 4.03 -40.48
C ARG A 758 19.20 3.85 -40.99
N GLN A 759 18.51 2.83 -40.48
CA GLN A 759 17.12 2.52 -40.81
C GLN A 759 16.28 2.47 -39.53
N THR A 760 15.09 3.07 -39.60
CA THR A 760 14.08 2.97 -38.54
C THR A 760 13.52 1.55 -38.50
N GLU A 761 13.56 0.91 -37.34
CA GLU A 761 13.10 -0.46 -37.14
C GLU A 761 11.72 -0.48 -36.49
N SER A 762 11.58 0.15 -35.32
CA SER A 762 10.31 0.27 -34.59
C SER A 762 10.07 1.72 -34.14
N CYS A 763 8.81 2.10 -33.91
CA CYS A 763 8.43 3.42 -33.40
C CYS A 763 7.25 3.32 -32.43
N THR A 764 7.21 4.24 -31.46
CA THR A 764 6.00 4.50 -30.67
C THR A 764 4.89 5.08 -31.55
N GLN A 765 3.67 5.13 -31.01
CA GLN A 765 2.64 6.02 -31.55
C GLN A 765 3.07 7.48 -31.40
N VAL A 766 2.48 8.37 -32.21
CA VAL A 766 2.73 9.82 -32.15
C VAL A 766 1.93 10.41 -31.00
N SER A 767 2.62 11.00 -30.02
CA SER A 767 2.02 11.88 -29.03
C SER A 767 1.74 13.23 -29.68
N GLN A 768 0.51 13.72 -29.61
CA GLN A 768 0.09 14.98 -30.23
C GLN A 768 0.49 16.15 -29.32
N THR A 769 0.93 17.26 -29.90
CA THR A 769 1.32 18.47 -29.16
C THR A 769 0.44 19.65 -29.55
N GLU A 770 0.07 20.51 -28.58
CA GLU A 770 -0.75 21.70 -28.86
C GLU A 770 0.03 22.79 -29.62
N GLU A 771 1.35 22.82 -29.45
CA GLU A 771 2.26 23.70 -30.19
C GLU A 771 3.24 22.89 -31.06
N GLN A 772 3.82 23.53 -32.08
CA GLN A 772 4.85 22.93 -32.93
C GLN A 772 6.21 23.01 -32.23
N LEU A 773 6.70 21.87 -31.74
CA LEU A 773 8.04 21.75 -31.15
C LEU A 773 9.14 21.68 -32.22
N SER A 774 10.33 22.17 -31.88
CA SER A 774 11.59 21.93 -32.60
C SER A 774 12.58 21.09 -31.79
N ALA A 775 13.65 20.62 -32.44
CA ALA A 775 14.72 19.88 -31.78
C ALA A 775 15.46 20.68 -30.68
N ALA A 776 15.41 22.01 -30.72
CA ALA A 776 15.98 22.85 -29.66
C ALA A 776 15.04 22.90 -28.44
N GLU A 777 13.75 23.14 -28.67
CA GLU A 777 12.74 23.21 -27.60
C GLU A 777 12.55 21.87 -26.88
N LEU A 778 12.79 20.74 -27.54
CA LEU A 778 12.83 19.42 -26.88
C LEU A 778 14.00 19.25 -25.90
N ILE A 779 15.14 19.89 -26.17
CA ILE A 779 16.33 19.81 -25.29
C ILE A 779 16.23 20.87 -24.19
N ASP A 780 15.95 22.13 -24.56
CA ASP A 780 15.81 23.25 -23.61
C ASP A 780 14.61 23.06 -22.68
N GLY A 781 13.50 22.51 -23.18
CA GLY A 781 12.34 22.09 -22.39
C GLY A 781 12.57 20.80 -21.58
N ASN A 782 13.81 20.29 -21.55
CA ASN A 782 14.25 19.19 -20.69
C ASN A 782 13.42 17.89 -20.91
N TYR A 783 13.01 17.60 -22.16
CA TYR A 783 12.32 16.35 -22.53
C TYR A 783 13.30 15.17 -22.75
N LEU A 784 14.60 15.41 -22.63
CA LEU A 784 15.69 14.47 -22.99
C LEU A 784 16.65 14.21 -21.83
N GLN A 785 16.08 14.02 -20.64
CA GLN A 785 16.86 14.04 -19.39
C GLN A 785 17.69 12.80 -19.13
N LEU A 786 17.19 11.61 -19.50
CA LEU A 786 17.72 10.34 -19.02
C LEU A 786 17.68 9.27 -20.11
N PHE A 787 18.80 8.58 -20.30
CA PHE A 787 18.94 7.41 -21.16
C PHE A 787 19.42 6.23 -20.32
N SER A 788 18.65 5.14 -20.33
CA SER A 788 19.05 3.88 -19.68
C SER A 788 20.27 3.28 -20.37
N VAL A 789 21.30 2.99 -19.58
CA VAL A 789 22.50 2.24 -19.99
C VAL A 789 22.62 1.01 -19.09
N PRO A 790 22.28 -0.19 -19.59
CA PRO A 790 22.40 -1.44 -18.83
C PRO A 790 23.80 -1.66 -18.25
N ALA A 791 23.86 -2.44 -17.16
CA ALA A 791 25.00 -2.65 -16.26
C ALA A 791 25.46 -1.42 -15.45
N ARG A 792 24.85 -0.24 -15.65
CA ARG A 792 25.34 1.04 -15.10
C ARG A 792 24.25 1.91 -14.48
N GLY A 793 23.31 2.42 -15.26
CA GLY A 793 22.32 3.38 -14.76
C GLY A 793 21.72 4.29 -15.84
N ALA A 794 20.96 5.28 -15.41
CA ALA A 794 20.39 6.32 -16.25
C ALA A 794 21.34 7.52 -16.35
N TYR A 795 21.77 7.85 -17.58
CA TYR A 795 22.69 8.96 -17.86
C TYR A 795 21.99 10.15 -18.51
N LYS A 796 22.35 11.36 -18.08
CA LYS A 796 21.94 12.64 -18.68
C LYS A 796 22.96 13.12 -19.72
N PRO A 797 22.56 13.41 -20.97
CA PRO A 797 23.47 13.97 -21.97
C PRO A 797 23.84 15.42 -21.64
N LEU A 798 25.13 15.73 -21.62
CA LEU A 798 25.64 17.08 -21.35
C LEU A 798 25.76 17.88 -22.65
N PHE A 799 24.65 18.47 -23.08
CA PHE A 799 24.59 19.33 -24.26
C PHE A 799 25.44 20.61 -24.12
N ASN A 800 26.01 21.08 -25.23
CA ASN A 800 26.66 22.40 -25.29
C ASN A 800 25.60 23.51 -25.23
N THR A 801 25.72 24.45 -24.30
CA THR A 801 24.82 25.61 -24.18
C THR A 801 25.52 26.93 -24.49
N ASP A 802 24.72 27.96 -24.79
CA ASP A 802 25.20 29.30 -25.10
C ASP A 802 25.37 30.20 -23.85
N GLY A 803 25.49 31.52 -24.03
CA GLY A 803 25.71 32.46 -22.93
C GLY A 803 24.46 32.79 -22.11
N ASP A 804 23.27 32.45 -22.61
CA ASP A 804 21.98 32.71 -21.98
C ASP A 804 21.31 31.40 -21.50
N GLY A 805 21.83 30.23 -21.91
CA GLY A 805 21.51 28.89 -21.38
C GLY A 805 20.97 27.90 -22.40
N HIS A 806 20.71 28.33 -23.63
CA HIS A 806 20.05 27.55 -24.68
C HIS A 806 21.00 26.57 -25.39
N VAL A 807 20.48 25.45 -25.87
CA VAL A 807 21.26 24.44 -26.60
C VAL A 807 21.85 24.97 -27.91
N ILE A 808 23.13 24.69 -28.13
CA ILE A 808 23.82 24.90 -29.40
C ILE A 808 23.68 23.61 -30.21
N LEU A 809 22.66 23.55 -31.07
CA LEU A 809 22.49 22.44 -32.01
C LEU A 809 23.65 22.36 -33.02
N PRO A 810 24.04 21.15 -33.46
CA PRO A 810 25.07 20.96 -34.47
C PRO A 810 24.54 21.39 -35.84
N ALA A 811 25.44 21.56 -36.82
CA ALA A 811 24.99 21.71 -38.20
C ALA A 811 24.32 20.42 -38.70
N GLU A 812 23.26 20.56 -39.50
CA GLU A 812 22.52 19.47 -40.14
C GLU A 812 23.42 18.32 -40.63
N GLY A 813 23.09 17.09 -40.23
CA GLY A 813 23.85 15.88 -40.57
C GLY A 813 25.28 15.81 -40.03
N THR A 814 25.65 16.69 -39.09
CA THR A 814 26.92 16.62 -38.37
C THR A 814 26.75 15.85 -37.07
N VAL A 815 27.43 14.72 -36.96
CA VAL A 815 27.53 13.96 -35.70
C VAL A 815 28.49 14.67 -34.76
N GLU A 816 27.97 15.14 -33.62
CA GLU A 816 28.76 15.58 -32.48
C GLU A 816 28.77 14.51 -31.38
N THR A 817 29.65 14.68 -30.40
CA THR A 817 29.87 13.75 -29.28
C THR A 817 29.67 14.52 -27.98
N LEU A 818 28.86 13.98 -27.06
CA LEU A 818 28.58 14.57 -25.75
C LEU A 818 29.07 13.65 -24.63
N ASP A 819 29.51 14.28 -23.54
CA ASP A 819 29.74 13.60 -22.27
C ASP A 819 28.37 13.27 -21.63
N GLY A 820 28.33 12.27 -20.75
CA GLY A 820 27.11 11.85 -20.07
C GLY A 820 27.30 11.79 -18.56
N GLU A 821 26.40 12.39 -17.79
CA GLU A 821 26.44 12.40 -16.33
C GLU A 821 25.50 11.32 -15.77
N LEU A 822 26.01 10.43 -14.91
CA LEU A 822 25.23 9.39 -14.26
C LEU A 822 24.27 10.03 -13.25
N ALA A 823 22.97 10.05 -13.55
CA ALA A 823 21.97 10.69 -12.70
C ALA A 823 21.37 9.71 -11.68
N ALA A 824 21.11 8.47 -12.09
CA ALA A 824 20.62 7.40 -11.22
C ALA A 824 21.31 6.08 -11.54
N VAL A 825 21.64 5.28 -10.51
CA VAL A 825 22.37 4.01 -10.63
C VAL A 825 21.37 2.85 -10.67
N PHE A 826 21.58 1.86 -11.52
CA PHE A 826 20.80 0.61 -11.40
C PHE A 826 21.35 -0.23 -10.26
N THR A 827 20.50 -0.54 -9.28
CA THR A 827 20.77 -1.49 -8.19
C THR A 827 19.79 -2.64 -8.28
N LEU A 828 20.20 -3.85 -7.90
CA LEU A 828 19.30 -5.01 -7.82
C LEU A 828 18.37 -4.84 -6.60
N GLY A 829 17.07 -4.80 -6.87
CA GLY A 829 16.02 -4.62 -5.86
C GLY A 829 15.23 -5.90 -5.58
N LEU A 830 14.31 -5.82 -4.63
CA LEU A 830 13.28 -6.83 -4.36
C LEU A 830 11.91 -6.18 -4.64
N ASP A 831 11.36 -6.47 -5.80
CA ASP A 831 10.06 -5.95 -6.26
C ASP A 831 8.92 -6.48 -5.36
N ASN A 832 8.94 -7.80 -5.10
CA ASN A 832 8.09 -8.44 -4.09
C ASN A 832 8.83 -9.63 -3.46
N VAL A 833 8.50 -9.99 -2.22
CA VAL A 833 8.90 -11.22 -1.52
C VAL A 833 7.69 -11.68 -0.71
N ASP A 834 6.94 -12.65 -1.23
CA ASP A 834 5.86 -13.36 -0.55
C ASP A 834 6.42 -14.62 0.12
N LEU A 835 6.24 -14.74 1.44
CA LEU A 835 6.78 -15.82 2.26
C LEU A 835 5.72 -16.28 3.26
N ARG A 836 5.12 -17.42 2.95
CA ARG A 836 4.03 -18.02 3.72
C ARG A 836 4.47 -19.33 4.38
N MET A 837 4.06 -19.52 5.62
CA MET A 837 4.27 -20.72 6.42
C MET A 837 2.96 -21.09 7.12
N ALA A 838 2.43 -22.27 6.82
CA ALA A 838 1.24 -22.81 7.48
C ALA A 838 1.54 -24.19 8.07
N HIS A 839 0.84 -24.59 9.12
CA HIS A 839 0.90 -25.98 9.59
C HIS A 839 -0.44 -26.49 10.11
N GLU A 840 -0.68 -27.77 9.81
CA GLU A 840 -1.81 -28.56 10.28
C GLU A 840 -1.24 -29.67 11.16
N LEU A 841 -1.60 -29.67 12.44
CA LEU A 841 -1.14 -30.68 13.40
C LEU A 841 -2.34 -31.49 13.91
N VAL A 842 -2.12 -32.74 14.28
CA VAL A 842 -3.19 -33.66 14.70
C VAL A 842 -2.90 -34.27 16.07
N GLU A 843 -3.93 -34.59 16.86
CA GLU A 843 -3.75 -35.10 18.22
C GLU A 843 -4.62 -36.33 18.52
N CYS A 844 -3.96 -37.37 19.03
CA CYS A 844 -4.57 -38.53 19.67
C CYS A 844 -5.30 -38.12 20.97
N THR A 845 -6.63 -38.10 20.94
CA THR A 845 -7.48 -37.79 22.11
C THR A 845 -7.71 -39.00 23.01
N GLY A 846 -7.57 -40.21 22.46
CA GLY A 846 -7.59 -41.48 23.19
C GLY A 846 -6.32 -41.67 24.02
N GLY A 847 -6.30 -41.19 25.27
CA GLY A 847 -5.11 -41.10 26.12
C GLY A 847 -4.33 -42.41 26.37
N GLY A 848 -3.41 -42.75 25.46
CA GLY A 848 -2.45 -43.86 25.55
C GLY A 848 -2.64 -44.90 24.44
N ASP A 849 -1.70 -44.93 23.49
CA ASP A 849 -1.60 -45.85 22.34
C ASP A 849 -2.76 -45.77 21.32
N CYS A 850 -2.91 -44.64 20.60
CA CYS A 850 -3.72 -44.57 19.36
C CYS A 850 -3.08 -45.33 18.16
N LEU A 851 -2.38 -46.45 18.38
CA LEU A 851 -1.66 -47.22 17.36
C LEU A 851 -2.61 -48.18 16.60
N GLY A 852 -3.60 -47.62 15.90
CA GLY A 852 -4.51 -48.36 15.01
C GLY A 852 -5.66 -47.52 14.46
N ASP A 853 -6.33 -48.04 13.41
CA ASP A 853 -7.30 -47.36 12.54
C ASP A 853 -8.65 -46.98 13.20
N VAL A 854 -8.64 -46.37 14.40
CA VAL A 854 -9.85 -45.99 15.15
C VAL A 854 -10.23 -44.54 14.84
N VAL A 855 -11.14 -44.41 13.88
CA VAL A 855 -11.53 -43.15 13.20
C VAL A 855 -12.17 -42.08 14.10
N ASP A 856 -12.50 -42.42 15.36
CA ASP A 856 -13.13 -41.52 16.34
C ASP A 856 -12.14 -40.94 17.39
N ASP A 857 -10.89 -41.42 17.45
CA ASP A 857 -9.95 -41.09 18.55
C ASP A 857 -9.02 -39.87 18.27
N PHE A 858 -9.09 -39.24 17.09
CA PHE A 858 -8.21 -38.13 16.68
C PHE A 858 -8.94 -36.78 16.55
N ARG A 859 -8.18 -35.67 16.64
CA ARG A 859 -8.61 -34.33 16.26
C ARG A 859 -7.56 -33.58 15.43
N ARG A 860 -7.99 -32.73 14.49
CA ARG A 860 -7.15 -31.63 13.98
C ARG A 860 -6.96 -30.62 15.14
N LEU A 861 -5.75 -30.12 15.32
CA LEU A 861 -5.44 -29.00 16.21
C LEU A 861 -5.71 -27.66 15.49
N PRO A 862 -5.79 -26.53 16.21
CA PRO A 862 -5.90 -25.20 15.62
C PRO A 862 -4.94 -24.95 14.45
N LEU A 863 -5.43 -24.29 13.39
CA LEU A 863 -4.56 -23.84 12.30
C LEU A 863 -3.70 -22.66 12.77
N ALA A 864 -2.47 -22.59 12.24
CA ALA A 864 -1.61 -21.43 12.39
C ALA A 864 -0.98 -21.04 11.06
N LEU A 865 -0.90 -19.74 10.82
CA LEU A 865 -0.37 -19.12 9.62
C LEU A 865 0.61 -18.01 10.02
N VAL A 866 1.73 -17.93 9.32
CA VAL A 866 2.55 -16.72 9.21
C VAL A 866 2.72 -16.43 7.74
N ASP A 867 2.45 -15.20 7.34
CA ASP A 867 2.50 -14.70 5.97
C ASP A 867 3.28 -13.39 6.00
N ILE A 868 4.26 -13.24 5.11
CA ILE A 868 5.17 -12.09 5.08
C ILE A 868 5.28 -11.65 3.62
N ASN A 869 4.81 -10.45 3.33
CA ASN A 869 5.01 -9.79 2.04
C ASN A 869 6.00 -8.64 2.24
N LEU A 870 6.97 -8.48 1.33
CA LEU A 870 8.01 -7.43 1.41
C LEU A 870 8.32 -6.90 0.02
N SER A 871 8.04 -5.63 -0.23
CA SER A 871 8.60 -4.87 -1.35
C SER A 871 9.73 -3.98 -0.85
N ARG A 872 10.80 -3.89 -1.64
CA ARG A 872 11.97 -3.05 -1.41
C ARG A 872 12.72 -2.90 -2.72
N GLU A 873 12.29 -1.97 -3.56
CA GLU A 873 12.97 -1.71 -4.84
C GLU A 873 14.35 -1.08 -4.64
N THR A 874 14.50 -0.20 -3.64
CA THR A 874 15.73 0.55 -3.36
C THR A 874 16.28 0.25 -1.97
N LYS A 875 17.42 0.87 -1.61
CA LYS A 875 17.97 0.73 -0.26
C LYS A 875 17.06 1.38 0.79
N ASP A 876 16.43 2.50 0.47
CA ASP A 876 15.83 3.40 1.46
C ASP A 876 14.30 3.44 1.39
N GLU A 877 13.71 2.88 0.32
CA GLU A 877 12.27 2.75 0.13
C GLU A 877 11.85 1.27 0.21
N TRP A 878 10.92 0.94 1.11
CA TRP A 878 10.44 -0.42 1.34
C TRP A 878 9.11 -0.47 2.09
N GLU A 879 8.30 -1.48 1.78
CA GLU A 879 7.12 -1.89 2.52
C GLU A 879 7.28 -3.34 3.00
N VAL A 880 7.01 -3.61 4.27
CA VAL A 880 6.81 -4.97 4.78
C VAL A 880 5.40 -5.11 5.36
N ALA A 881 4.73 -6.21 5.06
CA ALA A 881 3.50 -6.66 5.69
C ALA A 881 3.71 -8.05 6.30
N VAL A 882 3.22 -8.27 7.51
CA VAL A 882 3.33 -9.52 8.26
C VAL A 882 1.97 -9.86 8.87
N THR A 883 1.32 -10.88 8.34
CA THR A 883 0.13 -11.49 8.94
C THR A 883 0.55 -12.71 9.76
N ALA A 884 0.09 -12.82 10.99
CA ALA A 884 0.25 -14.00 11.82
C ALA A 884 -1.08 -14.33 12.50
N GLY A 885 -1.42 -15.62 12.59
CA GLY A 885 -2.64 -16.02 13.27
C GLY A 885 -2.66 -17.46 13.75
N TYR A 886 -3.56 -17.71 14.69
CA TYR A 886 -3.73 -18.95 15.41
C TYR A 886 -5.22 -19.18 15.68
N ASP A 887 -5.68 -20.44 15.55
CA ASP A 887 -7.06 -20.86 15.78
C ASP A 887 -8.09 -20.14 14.87
N TYR A 888 -7.67 -19.87 13.63
CA TYR A 888 -8.48 -19.22 12.61
C TYR A 888 -9.23 -20.22 11.73
N GLU A 889 -10.37 -19.79 11.20
CA GLU A 889 -11.27 -20.55 10.32
C GLU A 889 -11.27 -19.99 8.89
N TYR A 890 -11.11 -18.67 8.73
CA TYR A 890 -11.13 -17.98 7.43
C TYR A 890 -10.31 -16.68 7.43
N ILE A 891 -10.04 -16.17 6.23
CA ILE A 891 -9.33 -14.90 5.99
C ILE A 891 -10.34 -13.84 5.54
N VAL A 892 -10.23 -12.62 6.05
CA VAL A 892 -11.09 -11.46 5.75
C VAL A 892 -10.23 -10.37 5.10
N GLY A 893 -10.63 -9.94 3.90
CA GLY A 893 -9.95 -8.87 3.14
C GLY A 893 -8.46 -9.15 2.86
N GLY A 894 -8.06 -10.43 2.74
CA GLY A 894 -6.67 -10.87 2.62
C GLY A 894 -5.80 -10.70 3.88
N ILE A 895 -6.23 -9.91 4.86
CA ILE A 895 -5.38 -9.34 5.92
C ILE A 895 -5.70 -9.89 7.31
N GLN A 896 -6.98 -10.08 7.67
CA GLN A 896 -7.37 -10.49 9.03
C GLN A 896 -7.78 -11.96 9.08
N LEU A 897 -7.20 -12.73 10.01
CA LEU A 897 -7.53 -14.14 10.22
C LEU A 897 -8.57 -14.24 11.36
N ALA A 898 -9.72 -14.85 11.08
CA ALA A 898 -10.91 -14.81 11.92
C ALA A 898 -11.56 -16.19 12.14
N GLY A 899 -12.41 -16.30 13.17
CA GLY A 899 -13.04 -17.52 13.69
C GLY A 899 -13.58 -17.30 15.11
N GLU A 900 -14.26 -18.27 15.72
CA GLU A 900 -14.84 -18.15 17.07
C GLU A 900 -13.79 -18.00 18.19
N ARG A 901 -12.58 -18.53 17.96
CA ARG A 901 -11.42 -18.50 18.89
C ARG A 901 -10.17 -17.85 18.32
N ALA A 902 -10.25 -17.31 17.11
CA ALA A 902 -9.09 -16.83 16.37
C ALA A 902 -8.37 -15.69 17.08
N GLN A 903 -7.04 -15.76 17.08
CA GLN A 903 -6.15 -14.70 17.54
C GLN A 903 -5.18 -14.38 16.42
N SER A 904 -5.21 -13.15 15.91
CA SER A 904 -4.40 -12.73 14.78
C SER A 904 -3.86 -11.31 14.90
N LEU A 905 -2.78 -11.10 14.18
CA LEU A 905 -1.89 -9.97 14.21
C LEU A 905 -1.52 -9.64 12.77
N TYR A 906 -1.80 -8.43 12.31
CA TYR A 906 -1.24 -7.89 11.08
C TYR A 906 -0.36 -6.69 11.43
N ILE A 907 0.84 -6.64 10.86
CA ILE A 907 1.74 -5.50 10.96
C ILE A 907 2.15 -5.14 9.54
N SER A 908 1.82 -3.94 9.07
CA SER A 908 2.53 -3.35 7.92
C SER A 908 3.35 -2.14 8.33
N TYR A 909 4.42 -1.90 7.59
CA TYR A 909 5.27 -0.73 7.73
C TYR A 909 5.87 -0.40 6.37
N ALA A 910 5.63 0.83 5.91
CA ALA A 910 6.14 1.37 4.67
C ALA A 910 6.95 2.64 4.93
N THR A 911 8.05 2.82 4.20
CA THR A 911 8.84 4.05 4.23
C THR A 911 9.44 4.30 2.87
N GLY A 912 9.59 5.58 2.52
CA GLY A 912 10.21 6.00 1.27
C GLY A 912 10.24 7.52 1.17
N THR A 913 10.37 8.03 -0.05
CA THR A 913 10.43 9.47 -0.33
C THR A 913 9.35 9.94 -1.29
N THR A 914 9.04 11.23 -1.23
CA THR A 914 8.14 11.92 -2.16
C THR A 914 8.68 13.32 -2.44
N GLU A 915 8.39 13.87 -3.61
CA GLU A 915 8.84 15.19 -4.04
C GLU A 915 7.64 16.12 -4.25
N VAL A 916 7.66 17.28 -3.59
CA VAL A 916 6.62 18.31 -3.67
C VAL A 916 7.24 19.58 -4.22
N VAL A 917 6.64 20.16 -5.25
CA VAL A 917 7.04 21.47 -5.78
C VAL A 917 6.45 22.56 -4.88
N ASP A 918 7.30 23.45 -4.36
CA ASP A 918 6.83 24.61 -3.59
C ASP A 918 6.17 25.64 -4.54
N PRO A 919 4.86 25.93 -4.37
CA PRO A 919 4.11 26.79 -5.28
C PRO A 919 4.51 28.28 -5.20
N ASP A 920 5.26 28.71 -4.18
CA ASP A 920 5.76 30.09 -4.05
C ASP A 920 7.19 30.28 -4.61
N SER A 921 7.93 29.19 -4.91
CA SER A 921 9.34 29.26 -5.32
C SER A 921 9.75 28.46 -6.57
N GLU A 922 8.95 27.49 -7.01
CA GLU A 922 9.29 26.47 -8.03
C GLU A 922 10.42 25.50 -7.59
N ASP A 923 10.95 25.61 -6.37
CA ASP A 923 11.94 24.67 -5.83
C ASP A 923 11.27 23.32 -5.45
N ILE A 924 11.96 22.21 -5.75
CA ILE A 924 11.52 20.86 -5.35
C ILE A 924 11.98 20.57 -3.92
N GLN A 925 11.04 20.27 -3.03
CA GLN A 925 11.32 19.82 -1.66
C GLN A 925 11.05 18.31 -1.56
N THR A 926 12.07 17.55 -1.18
CA THR A 926 11.94 16.11 -0.90
C THR A 926 11.46 15.91 0.54
N TYR A 927 10.49 15.03 0.72
CA TYR A 927 9.99 14.58 2.01
C TYR A 927 10.21 13.07 2.15
N GLY A 928 10.56 12.61 3.35
CA GLY A 928 10.50 11.21 3.72
C GLY A 928 9.21 10.90 4.47
N TYR A 929 8.67 9.70 4.26
CA TYR A 929 7.49 9.21 4.98
C TYR A 929 7.80 7.90 5.73
N GLU A 930 7.16 7.72 6.88
CA GLU A 930 7.10 6.46 7.64
C GLU A 930 5.65 6.16 8.04
N TYR A 931 5.00 5.24 7.31
CA TYR A 931 3.66 4.75 7.60
C TYR A 931 3.74 3.39 8.30
N GLY A 932 2.92 3.17 9.32
CA GLY A 932 2.88 1.89 10.04
C GLY A 932 1.49 1.51 10.50
N THR A 933 1.06 0.28 10.24
CA THR A 933 -0.21 -0.26 10.71
C THR A 933 0.03 -1.49 11.56
N LEU A 934 -0.63 -1.56 12.72
CA LEU A 934 -0.76 -2.76 13.53
C LEU A 934 -2.25 -3.02 13.71
N LEU A 935 -2.76 -4.16 13.22
CA LEU A 935 -4.11 -4.63 13.50
C LEU A 935 -4.02 -5.88 14.39
N VAL A 936 -4.86 -5.96 15.41
CA VAL A 936 -4.99 -7.14 16.28
C VAL A 936 -6.45 -7.53 16.36
N PHE A 937 -6.76 -8.77 15.99
CA PHE A 937 -8.07 -9.38 16.18
C PHE A 937 -7.96 -10.53 17.18
N ARG A 938 -8.86 -10.55 18.17
CA ARG A 938 -9.01 -11.68 19.10
C ARG A 938 -10.48 -11.97 19.33
N ALA A 939 -10.87 -13.24 19.15
CA ALA A 939 -12.20 -13.75 19.44
C ALA A 939 -12.25 -14.50 20.78
N GLY A 940 -13.45 -14.81 21.26
CA GLY A 940 -13.69 -15.49 22.54
C GLY A 940 -13.48 -14.65 23.80
N VAL A 941 -13.13 -13.35 23.68
CA VAL A 941 -12.70 -12.51 24.80
C VAL A 941 -13.83 -12.27 25.82
N THR A 942 -13.71 -12.85 27.02
CA THR A 942 -14.73 -12.77 28.10
C THR A 942 -14.63 -11.47 28.93
N LEU A 943 -13.44 -10.87 28.98
CA LEU A 943 -13.07 -9.71 29.82
C LEU A 943 -14.00 -8.49 29.71
N LEU A 944 -14.82 -8.41 28.66
CA LEU A 944 -15.76 -7.30 28.41
C LEU A 944 -17.16 -7.54 29.02
N GLY A 945 -17.34 -8.61 29.81
CA GLY A 945 -18.59 -8.93 30.51
C GLY A 945 -19.55 -9.84 29.73
N SER A 946 -19.07 -10.49 28.67
CA SER A 946 -19.82 -11.48 27.88
C SER A 946 -19.42 -12.90 28.28
N GLU A 947 -20.34 -13.65 28.91
CA GLU A 947 -20.12 -15.06 29.27
C GLU A 947 -19.93 -16.00 28.06
N SER A 948 -20.20 -15.53 26.83
CA SER A 948 -19.94 -16.26 25.58
C SER A 948 -18.65 -15.82 24.86
N GLY A 949 -17.92 -14.86 25.42
CA GLY A 949 -16.86 -14.14 24.71
C GLY A 949 -17.39 -13.16 23.66
N GLU A 950 -16.50 -12.32 23.12
CA GLU A 950 -16.76 -11.45 21.98
C GLU A 950 -15.55 -11.39 21.03
N GLY A 951 -15.79 -11.01 19.77
CA GLY A 951 -14.74 -10.56 18.85
C GLY A 951 -14.29 -9.13 19.17
N VAL A 952 -12.99 -8.89 19.15
CA VAL A 952 -12.38 -7.59 19.45
C VAL A 952 -11.30 -7.28 18.42
N THR A 953 -11.49 -6.18 17.68
CA THR A 953 -10.47 -5.59 16.81
C THR A 953 -9.91 -4.34 17.47
N MET A 954 -8.59 -4.26 17.56
CA MET A 954 -7.81 -3.08 17.93
C MET A 954 -6.87 -2.75 16.77
N SER A 955 -6.58 -1.47 16.56
CA SER A 955 -5.60 -1.04 15.58
C SER A 955 -4.75 0.14 16.08
N VAL A 956 -3.51 0.20 15.61
CA VAL A 956 -2.56 1.27 15.90
C VAL A 956 -1.97 1.72 14.57
N PHE A 957 -2.03 3.02 14.29
CA PHE A 957 -1.55 3.61 13.04
C PHE A 957 -0.48 4.67 13.32
N SER A 958 0.67 4.55 12.68
CA SER A 958 1.74 5.56 12.62
C SER A 958 1.69 6.25 11.26
N ASP A 959 1.87 7.56 11.30
CA ASP A 959 1.60 8.50 10.21
C ASP A 959 2.58 9.67 10.42
N VAL A 960 3.68 9.68 9.67
CA VAL A 960 4.85 10.54 9.93
C VAL A 960 5.52 10.95 8.61
N ASP A 961 5.38 12.22 8.24
CA ASP A 961 6.15 12.86 7.17
C ASP A 961 7.22 13.79 7.76
N TYR A 962 8.33 13.96 7.04
CA TYR A 962 9.40 14.90 7.40
C TYR A 962 10.11 15.45 6.15
N ALA A 963 10.44 16.75 6.17
CA ALA A 963 11.23 17.36 5.10
C ALA A 963 12.69 16.87 5.17
N ILE A 964 13.32 16.68 4.01
CA ILE A 964 14.73 16.32 3.84
C ILE A 964 15.45 17.55 3.24
N ASP A 965 16.24 18.25 4.06
CA ASP A 965 16.98 19.46 3.64
C ASP A 965 18.49 19.13 3.56
N PRO A 966 19.08 19.06 2.34
CA PRO A 966 20.47 18.64 2.17
C PRO A 966 21.52 19.64 2.71
N ASP A 967 21.13 20.84 3.13
CA ASP A 967 22.02 21.88 3.70
C ASP A 967 21.78 22.12 5.22
N ALA A 968 20.88 21.37 5.87
CA ALA A 968 20.56 21.50 7.30
C ALA A 968 20.86 20.22 8.14
N ASP A 969 21.03 20.38 9.45
CA ASP A 969 20.99 19.26 10.39
C ASP A 969 19.50 18.85 10.58
N ASP A 970 19.12 17.62 10.17
CA ASP A 970 17.72 17.18 9.97
C ASP A 970 16.75 17.31 11.17
N TYR A 971 15.46 17.53 10.86
CA TYR A 971 14.36 17.61 11.84
C TYR A 971 13.18 16.69 11.49
N ALA A 972 13.32 15.39 11.74
CA ALA A 972 12.27 14.37 11.59
C ALA A 972 11.71 13.88 12.94
N CYS A 973 10.63 13.08 12.90
CA CYS A 973 10.05 12.38 14.07
C CYS A 973 9.75 10.88 13.80
N GLY A 974 10.57 10.24 12.97
CA GLY A 974 10.45 8.82 12.62
C GLY A 974 10.75 7.84 13.77
N VAL A 975 10.18 6.64 13.63
CA VAL A 975 10.42 5.43 14.44
C VAL A 975 11.83 4.89 14.21
N ILE A 976 12.42 5.04 13.01
CA ILE A 976 13.70 4.40 12.66
C ILE A 976 14.91 5.31 12.95
N ASN A 977 14.98 6.54 12.42
CA ASN A 977 16.21 7.34 12.48
C ASN A 977 16.37 8.15 13.78
N ARG A 978 16.55 7.45 14.91
CA ARG A 978 16.44 8.03 16.26
C ARG A 978 17.67 8.77 16.80
N GLN A 979 18.83 8.71 16.16
CA GLN A 979 20.08 9.15 16.79
C GLN A 979 20.38 10.65 16.64
N GLU A 980 19.67 11.35 15.77
CA GLU A 980 19.95 12.76 15.41
C GLU A 980 18.76 13.70 15.75
N LEU A 981 17.74 13.18 16.44
CA LEU A 981 16.51 13.89 16.82
C LEU A 981 16.74 15.07 17.81
N THR A 982 16.37 16.30 17.42
CA THR A 982 16.30 17.46 18.34
C THR A 982 14.98 18.26 18.32
N VAL A 983 13.88 17.68 17.83
CA VAL A 983 12.53 18.28 17.95
C VAL A 983 11.98 18.10 19.38
N ASN A 984 11.57 19.19 20.03
CA ASN A 984 11.12 19.16 21.44
C ASN A 984 9.63 18.79 21.62
N THR A 985 8.88 18.59 20.53
CA THR A 985 7.41 18.44 20.56
C THR A 985 6.88 17.62 19.37
N CYS A 986 6.97 16.29 19.44
CA CYS A 986 6.11 15.41 18.64
C CYS A 986 5.06 14.77 19.58
N GLU A 987 3.78 14.97 19.26
CA GLU A 987 2.66 14.78 20.20
C GLU A 987 1.95 13.43 20.08
N ALA A 988 2.36 12.62 19.12
CA ALA A 988 2.02 11.21 18.97
C ALA A 988 3.16 10.54 18.19
N VAL A 989 3.38 9.26 18.43
CA VAL A 989 4.14 8.36 17.54
C VAL A 989 3.24 7.31 16.89
N ALA A 990 2.00 7.19 17.37
CA ALA A 990 0.92 6.45 16.72
C ALA A 990 -0.45 6.83 17.31
N TYR A 991 -1.52 6.52 16.58
CA TYR A 991 -2.93 6.69 16.94
C TYR A 991 -3.54 5.32 17.25
N LEU A 992 -4.24 5.19 18.39
CA LEU A 992 -4.85 3.94 18.84
C LEU A 992 -6.37 3.96 18.58
N THR A 993 -6.86 2.98 17.82
CA THR A 993 -8.28 2.74 17.60
C THR A 993 -8.72 1.38 18.17
N PHE A 994 -9.98 1.28 18.57
CA PHE A 994 -10.58 0.06 19.12
C PHE A 994 -12.04 -0.01 18.69
N ARG A 995 -12.46 -1.15 18.14
CA ARG A 995 -13.77 -1.30 17.47
C ARG A 995 -14.05 -0.13 16.50
N ASN A 996 -13.00 0.26 15.76
CA ASN A 996 -12.95 1.31 14.75
C ASN A 996 -13.26 2.74 15.26
N ALA A 997 -13.10 2.97 16.56
CA ALA A 997 -13.12 4.29 17.19
C ALA A 997 -11.71 4.72 17.61
N LEU A 998 -11.25 5.90 17.19
CA LEU A 998 -10.03 6.54 17.69
C LEU A 998 -10.23 6.95 19.16
N ILE A 999 -9.45 6.32 20.06
CA ILE A 999 -9.63 6.37 21.53
C ILE A 999 -8.39 6.88 22.28
N GLY A 1000 -7.26 7.07 21.61
CA GLY A 1000 -6.05 7.58 22.23
C GLY A 1000 -4.87 7.72 21.27
N VAL A 1001 -3.76 8.20 21.79
CA VAL A 1001 -2.47 8.30 21.08
C VAL A 1001 -1.37 7.65 21.89
N ILE A 1002 -0.39 7.05 21.20
CA ILE A 1002 0.83 6.53 21.81
C ILE A 1002 1.89 7.63 21.75
N ARG A 1003 2.60 7.85 22.87
CA ARG A 1003 3.64 8.88 23.02
C ARG A 1003 4.90 8.26 23.62
N GLU A 1004 6.07 8.74 23.21
CA GLU A 1004 7.31 8.51 23.97
C GLU A 1004 7.50 9.66 24.97
N GLU A 1005 7.30 9.41 26.26
CA GLU A 1005 7.38 10.46 27.29
C GLU A 1005 8.76 10.51 27.98
N ARG A 1006 9.57 9.47 27.77
CA ARG A 1006 11.00 9.36 28.10
C ARG A 1006 11.63 8.35 27.15
N ASP A 1007 12.93 8.46 26.91
CA ASP A 1007 13.77 7.48 26.21
C ASP A 1007 13.40 6.03 26.58
N GLY A 1008 12.81 5.31 25.62
CA GLY A 1008 12.35 3.93 25.74
C GLY A 1008 11.07 3.68 26.55
N VAL A 1009 10.31 4.72 26.90
CA VAL A 1009 9.08 4.62 27.72
C VAL A 1009 7.87 5.15 26.95
N TYR A 1010 7.07 4.21 26.44
CA TYR A 1010 5.84 4.49 25.70
C TYR A 1010 4.63 4.56 26.61
N VAL A 1011 3.77 5.55 26.35
CA VAL A 1011 2.55 5.83 27.10
C VAL A 1011 1.38 5.96 26.12
N VAL A 1012 0.34 5.14 26.31
CA VAL A 1012 -0.97 5.38 25.70
C VAL A 1012 -1.65 6.47 26.51
N ARG A 1013 -2.01 7.59 25.86
CA ARG A 1013 -2.91 8.62 26.40
C ARG A 1013 -4.29 8.43 25.78
N PHE A 1014 -5.28 8.08 26.60
CA PHE A 1014 -6.66 7.93 26.18
C PHE A 1014 -7.35 9.30 26.09
N ILE A 1015 -8.38 9.42 25.24
CA ILE A 1015 -9.12 10.68 24.99
C ILE A 1015 -9.81 11.28 26.23
N ASP A 1016 -9.94 10.53 27.32
CA ASP A 1016 -10.50 11.01 28.60
C ASP A 1016 -9.44 11.45 29.63
N GLY A 1017 -8.17 11.54 29.23
CA GLY A 1017 -7.05 11.97 30.06
C GLY A 1017 -6.34 10.83 30.82
N ARG A 1018 -6.93 9.62 30.85
CA ARG A 1018 -6.28 8.44 31.45
C ARG A 1018 -5.06 8.00 30.64
N PHE A 1019 -4.14 7.28 31.29
CA PHE A 1019 -2.94 6.76 30.64
C PHE A 1019 -2.61 5.32 31.04
N LEU A 1020 -1.83 4.65 30.18
CA LEU A 1020 -1.24 3.32 30.40
C LEU A 1020 0.21 3.33 29.89
N ILE A 1021 1.14 2.71 30.63
CA ILE A 1021 2.54 2.55 30.22
C ILE A 1021 2.69 1.19 29.52
N LEU A 1022 3.32 1.15 28.35
CA LEU A 1022 3.54 -0.07 27.57
C LEU A 1022 4.91 -0.70 27.90
N GLY A 1023 4.99 -2.03 27.87
CA GLY A 1023 6.27 -2.77 28.00
C GLY A 1023 6.97 -2.66 29.37
N GLY A 1024 6.22 -2.37 30.44
CA GLY A 1024 6.72 -2.25 31.83
C GLY A 1024 6.95 -3.56 32.57
#